data_AF-A0A6A1VC07-F1
#
_entry.id   AF-A0A6A1VC07-F1
#
_cell.length_a   1.000
_cell.length_b   1.000
_cell.length_c   1.000
_cell.angle_alpha   90.00
_cell.angle_beta   90.00
_cell.angle_gamma   90.00
#
_symmetry.space_group_name_H-M   'P 1'
#
loop_
_entity.id
_entity.type
_entity.pdbx_description
1 polymer ?
#
loop_
_entity_poly.entity_id
_entity_poly.type
_entity_poly.pdbx_seq_one_letter_code
_entity_poly.pdbx_strand_id
1 'polypeptide(L)'
;MKRGREFPSVTSGQLHSAVIDHFDLDYTRHEDVRTVVETMMTARRTHRNRMHAYFKKFPSKEAALLKPHPDTTEEQWKELCDLFTSEAFMKRSEQNKKNRSKLTVNHAAGSRSFQRTRACMKNQESGNINPAELYKKNYTNKDGIWTSEGAREIYHQLAKARDEIEAMRAAREKDLQEFAKKQAEMEATLRDHREEQRVEQERIRLEQEERMKRSKSACEWSTRAHAKGRNIEGTGEENVLCNGEENERHVKATIQPVWEFKKVLDVLQKIKADDDSTLTYRRSCREGICGSCAMNIDGTNTVACLKPVDADTSKPTIIIPLPHMFMIRDLRNVLSNCNGKDRWNHGSKPQSRRRTGGNTGSHLRTERSMMGSMSAYSVLAVAAHAPSYWWNPEQFLGPATLLQAYRWICDSRDDFADERLQALTEDQKRLYRCRTTKNCTATFPKGLDPADAIHKMKTRHLLTVPVEEFEGKDRCGPSRRVQSCNYAKSSGYSNGKTRIHPVIPAETQASRSWGPYPAAILGFAGLAAFIHYNDERRSIPRGQGDKCSRNTDKGLIIGGPFTLIDTENRIVTEKDFHGKWVLLYFGYTSSPDVGPEQLQIIAKAMAMLDSKHDSKILPVFVTIDPQRDTSSQLRTYLKEFDSRIVGLTGPVSAVRQMAQEYRIHFKKVEEEGDDYLVETSHSMYLLNPRGKVVKCFGVEYSAKELVEAIVKQMKSTLI
;
A
#
# COMPACT_ATOMS: atom_id res chain seq x y z
N MET A 1 51.12 2.58 18.38
CA MET A 1 52.25 1.79 18.95
C MET A 1 52.89 0.96 17.84
N LYS A 2 54.15 1.29 17.52
CA LYS A 2 55.21 0.52 16.80
C LYS A 2 54.83 -0.32 15.56
N ARG A 3 55.12 0.24 14.38
CA ARG A 3 55.93 -0.44 13.35
C ARG A 3 56.55 0.62 12.42
N GLY A 4 57.63 1.22 12.91
CA GLY A 4 58.52 2.06 12.11
C GLY A 4 59.11 1.22 10.99
N ARG A 5 58.95 1.70 9.76
CA ARG A 5 59.62 1.17 8.57
C ARG A 5 60.53 2.29 8.10
N GLU A 6 61.78 2.26 8.54
CA GLU A 6 62.84 3.10 7.97
C GLU A 6 62.99 2.74 6.49
N PHE A 7 62.84 3.73 5.61
CA PHE A 7 63.06 3.64 4.17
C PHE A 7 63.63 4.97 3.66
N PRO A 8 64.36 4.98 2.54
CA PRO A 8 65.26 6.07 2.14
C PRO A 8 64.55 7.43 2.09
N SER A 9 65.17 8.43 2.72
CA SER A 9 64.61 9.76 2.99
C SER A 9 64.35 10.62 1.76
N VAL A 10 64.93 10.29 0.60
CA VAL A 10 65.02 11.23 -0.52
C VAL A 10 63.77 11.24 -1.40
N THR A 11 63.06 10.12 -1.57
CA THR A 11 61.88 10.05 -2.47
C THR A 11 60.54 10.26 -1.77
N SER A 12 60.45 10.03 -0.47
CA SER A 12 59.19 10.19 0.27
C SER A 12 58.84 11.66 0.52
N GLY A 13 59.84 12.55 0.66
CA GLY A 13 59.63 13.96 0.97
C GLY A 13 59.04 14.76 -0.19
N GLN A 14 59.57 14.58 -1.40
CA GLN A 14 59.15 15.34 -2.59
C GLN A 14 57.73 14.99 -3.07
N LEU A 15 57.35 13.72 -2.97
CA LEU A 15 55.98 13.25 -3.27
C LEU A 15 54.98 13.69 -2.20
N HIS A 16 55.44 13.90 -0.98
CA HIS A 16 54.62 14.37 0.13
C HIS A 16 54.36 15.87 0.00
N SER A 17 55.37 16.70 -0.31
CA SER A 17 55.17 18.15 -0.48
C SER A 17 54.27 18.50 -1.68
N ALA A 18 54.45 17.83 -2.83
CA ALA A 18 53.69 18.13 -4.05
C ALA A 18 52.18 17.78 -3.94
N VAL A 19 51.82 16.82 -3.07
CA VAL A 19 50.42 16.45 -2.83
C VAL A 19 49.78 17.31 -1.74
N ILE A 20 50.58 17.80 -0.80
CA ILE A 20 50.12 18.63 0.33
C ILE A 20 49.77 20.04 -0.12
N ASP A 21 50.55 20.65 -1.02
CA ASP A 21 50.31 22.04 -1.47
C ASP A 21 49.04 22.20 -2.32
N HIS A 22 48.44 21.11 -2.80
CA HIS A 22 47.28 21.17 -3.72
C HIS A 22 45.93 20.98 -3.03
N PHE A 23 45.92 20.48 -1.79
CA PHE A 23 44.70 20.20 -1.05
C PHE A 23 44.78 20.87 0.31
N ASP A 24 44.07 21.98 0.45
CA ASP A 24 43.94 22.81 1.65
C ASP A 24 43.19 22.03 2.75
N LEU A 25 43.85 21.02 3.30
CA LEU A 25 43.25 20.00 4.17
C LEU A 25 43.51 20.30 5.64
N ASP A 26 42.45 20.20 6.44
CA ASP A 26 42.51 20.35 7.89
C ASP A 26 43.01 19.06 8.55
N TYR A 27 44.30 19.01 8.87
CA TYR A 27 44.97 17.87 9.50
C TYR A 27 44.56 17.61 10.96
N THR A 28 43.67 18.43 11.55
CA THR A 28 43.11 18.16 12.88
C THR A 28 42.01 17.10 12.86
N ARG A 29 41.40 16.87 11.69
CA ARG A 29 40.34 15.87 11.51
C ARG A 29 40.92 14.51 11.12
N HIS A 30 40.72 13.52 11.99
CA HIS A 30 41.27 12.16 11.82
C HIS A 30 40.76 11.45 10.55
N GLU A 31 39.59 11.82 10.02
CA GLU A 31 39.02 11.27 8.78
C GLU A 31 39.77 11.76 7.53
N ASP A 32 40.17 13.02 7.51
CA ASP A 32 40.88 13.65 6.40
C ASP A 32 42.32 13.12 6.34
N VAL A 33 42.98 12.99 7.50
CA VAL A 33 44.30 12.35 7.63
C VAL A 33 44.28 10.91 7.11
N ARG A 34 43.25 10.13 7.47
CA ARG A 34 43.11 8.75 6.98
C ARG A 34 42.95 8.69 5.46
N THR A 35 42.11 9.56 4.91
CA THR A 35 41.82 9.61 3.47
C THR A 35 43.06 10.00 2.67
N VAL A 36 43.84 10.97 3.14
CA VAL A 36 45.11 11.37 2.54
C VAL A 36 46.10 10.21 2.56
N VAL A 37 46.29 9.56 3.72
CA VAL A 37 47.23 8.44 3.85
C VAL A 37 46.83 7.28 2.92
N GLU A 38 45.55 6.92 2.85
CA GLU A 38 45.06 5.86 1.96
C GLU A 38 45.26 6.22 0.47
N THR A 39 45.01 7.47 0.09
CA THR A 39 45.18 7.97 -1.28
C THR A 39 46.65 7.99 -1.68
N MET A 40 47.53 8.49 -0.82
CA MET A 40 48.98 8.51 -1.04
C MET A 40 49.55 7.10 -1.14
N MET A 41 49.12 6.18 -0.28
CA MET A 41 49.55 4.77 -0.33
C MET A 41 49.11 4.10 -1.64
N THR A 42 47.91 4.44 -2.13
CA THR A 42 47.38 3.93 -3.40
C THR A 42 48.15 4.49 -4.59
N ALA A 43 48.36 5.81 -4.64
CA ALA A 43 49.16 6.47 -5.68
C ALA A 43 50.59 5.89 -5.73
N ARG A 44 51.23 5.72 -4.57
CA ARG A 44 52.57 5.10 -4.46
C ARG A 44 52.59 3.66 -4.98
N ARG A 45 51.58 2.84 -4.65
CA ARG A 45 51.48 1.46 -5.16
C ARG A 45 51.32 1.43 -6.67
N THR A 46 50.48 2.29 -7.22
CA THR A 46 50.23 2.41 -8.66
C THR A 46 51.49 2.85 -9.41
N HIS A 47 52.17 3.88 -8.91
CA HIS A 47 53.44 4.36 -9.46
C HIS A 47 54.50 3.24 -9.46
N ARG A 48 54.71 2.56 -8.33
CA ARG A 48 55.67 1.44 -8.23
C ARG A 48 55.34 0.29 -9.20
N ASN A 49 54.05 -0.04 -9.35
CA ASN A 49 53.62 -1.09 -10.27
C ASN A 49 53.88 -0.71 -11.74
N ARG A 50 53.68 0.57 -12.11
CA ARG A 50 54.01 1.10 -13.43
C ARG A 50 55.50 1.02 -13.70
N MET A 51 56.34 1.42 -12.74
CA MET A 51 57.80 1.34 -12.84
C MET A 51 58.28 -0.11 -12.98
N HIS A 52 57.74 -1.03 -12.19
CA HIS A 52 58.08 -2.45 -12.30
C HIS A 52 57.61 -3.08 -13.62
N ALA A 53 56.47 -2.63 -14.18
CA ALA A 53 56.00 -3.08 -15.48
C ALA A 53 56.91 -2.61 -16.64
N TYR A 54 57.50 -1.41 -16.51
CA TYR A 54 58.51 -0.93 -17.44
C TYR A 54 59.83 -1.70 -17.31
N PHE A 55 60.31 -1.91 -16.07
CA PHE A 55 61.50 -2.72 -15.77
C PHE A 55 61.43 -4.13 -16.39
N LYS A 56 60.26 -4.78 -16.32
CA LYS A 56 60.01 -6.11 -16.92
C LYS A 56 60.16 -6.20 -18.43
N LYS A 57 60.18 -5.07 -19.16
CA LYS A 57 60.41 -5.07 -20.61
C LYS A 57 61.87 -5.36 -20.96
N PHE A 58 62.77 -5.25 -19.99
CA PHE A 58 64.20 -5.47 -20.17
C PHE A 58 64.60 -6.85 -19.63
N PRO A 59 65.55 -7.54 -20.28
CA PRO A 59 65.97 -8.88 -19.90
C PRO A 59 66.87 -8.89 -18.65
N SER A 60 67.59 -7.81 -18.38
CA SER A 60 68.51 -7.70 -17.24
C SER A 60 68.47 -6.31 -16.60
N LYS A 61 69.03 -6.22 -15.39
CA LYS A 61 69.13 -4.96 -14.64
C LYS A 61 69.99 -3.95 -15.37
N GLU A 62 71.10 -4.39 -15.95
CA GLU A 62 72.06 -3.58 -16.70
C GLU A 62 71.40 -2.99 -17.96
N ALA A 63 70.57 -3.78 -18.65
CA ALA A 63 69.79 -3.32 -19.80
C ALA A 63 68.72 -2.29 -19.41
N ALA A 64 68.14 -2.40 -18.20
CA ALA A 64 67.16 -1.44 -17.70
C ALA A 64 67.81 -0.13 -17.23
N LEU A 65 69.04 -0.16 -16.70
CA LEU A 65 69.75 1.04 -16.26
C LEU A 65 70.18 1.94 -17.43
N LEU A 66 70.42 1.38 -18.62
CA LEU A 66 70.73 2.14 -19.84
C LEU A 66 69.55 2.94 -20.39
N LYS A 67 68.31 2.65 -19.94
CA LYS A 67 67.09 3.32 -20.40
C LYS A 67 66.18 3.66 -19.20
N PRO A 68 66.48 4.75 -18.49
CA PRO A 68 65.67 5.18 -17.34
C PRO A 68 64.25 5.55 -17.76
N HIS A 69 63.29 5.35 -16.85
CA HIS A 69 61.89 5.68 -17.10
C HIS A 69 61.70 7.21 -17.15
N PRO A 70 60.91 7.77 -18.11
CA PRO A 70 60.79 9.22 -18.31
C PRO A 70 60.28 10.00 -17.09
N ASP A 71 59.44 9.37 -16.26
CA ASP A 71 58.87 9.99 -15.05
C ASP A 71 59.78 9.87 -13.81
N THR A 72 61.04 9.43 -13.94
CA THR A 72 61.98 9.24 -12.81
C THR A 72 63.37 9.77 -13.15
N THR A 73 64.09 10.30 -12.15
CA THR A 73 65.51 10.66 -12.32
C THR A 73 66.39 9.40 -12.40
N GLU A 74 67.60 9.52 -12.97
CA GLU A 74 68.52 8.38 -13.14
C GLU A 74 68.88 7.71 -11.80
N GLU A 75 69.07 8.51 -10.76
CA GLU A 75 69.37 8.04 -9.40
C GLU A 75 68.18 7.28 -8.78
N GLN A 76 66.97 7.83 -8.91
CA GLN A 76 65.74 7.19 -8.44
C GLN A 76 65.44 5.89 -9.22
N TRP A 77 65.73 5.87 -10.52
CA TRP A 77 65.57 4.67 -11.34
C TRP A 77 66.55 3.57 -10.91
N LYS A 78 67.79 3.93 -10.60
CA LYS A 78 68.80 2.99 -10.08
C LYS A 78 68.35 2.35 -8.77
N GLU A 79 67.87 3.14 -7.81
CA GLU A 79 67.31 2.62 -6.55
C GLU A 79 66.10 1.69 -6.77
N LEU A 80 65.22 2.02 -7.73
CA LEU A 80 64.08 1.18 -8.09
C LEU A 80 64.52 -0.15 -8.73
N CYS A 81 65.52 -0.13 -9.60
CA CYS A 81 66.12 -1.34 -10.18
C CYS A 81 66.77 -2.23 -9.12
N ASP A 82 67.46 -1.64 -8.14
CA ASP A 82 68.01 -2.35 -6.97
C ASP A 82 66.88 -2.98 -6.13
N LEU A 83 65.81 -2.23 -5.90
CA LEU A 83 64.64 -2.72 -5.17
C LEU A 83 63.94 -3.88 -5.90
N PHE A 84 63.77 -3.79 -7.22
CA PHE A 84 63.09 -4.83 -8.01
C PHE A 84 63.92 -6.11 -8.14
N THR A 85 65.24 -6.00 -8.10
CA THR A 85 66.16 -7.15 -8.10
C THR A 85 66.42 -7.73 -6.70
N SER A 86 65.97 -7.06 -5.64
CA SER A 86 66.12 -7.57 -4.27
C SER A 86 65.35 -8.88 -4.04
N GLU A 87 65.97 -9.82 -3.31
CA GLU A 87 65.40 -11.13 -2.99
C GLU A 87 64.04 -11.00 -2.26
N ALA A 88 63.95 -10.03 -1.35
CA ALA A 88 62.72 -9.76 -0.60
C ALA A 88 61.57 -9.26 -1.48
N PHE A 89 61.87 -8.55 -2.57
CA PHE A 89 60.85 -8.11 -3.53
C PHE A 89 60.42 -9.28 -4.43
N MET A 90 61.37 -10.09 -4.90
CA MET A 90 61.10 -11.27 -5.72
C MET A 90 60.22 -12.30 -4.99
N LYS A 91 60.55 -12.66 -3.75
CA LYS A 91 59.71 -13.56 -2.92
C LYS A 91 58.28 -13.03 -2.75
N ARG A 92 58.10 -11.73 -2.52
CA ARG A 92 56.77 -11.11 -2.41
C ARG A 92 56.01 -11.07 -3.73
N SER A 93 56.71 -10.83 -4.83
CA SER A 93 56.15 -10.85 -6.19
C SER A 93 55.62 -12.25 -6.54
N GLU A 94 56.40 -13.29 -6.25
CA GLU A 94 56.00 -14.69 -6.45
C GLU A 94 54.83 -15.10 -5.57
N GLN A 95 54.85 -14.75 -4.28
CA GLN A 95 53.73 -15.03 -3.38
C GLN A 95 52.45 -14.34 -3.84
N ASN A 96 52.54 -13.08 -4.30
CA ASN A 96 51.39 -12.37 -4.87
C ASN A 96 50.88 -13.02 -6.16
N LYS A 97 51.78 -13.57 -7.01
CA LYS A 97 51.40 -14.33 -8.21
C LYS A 97 50.67 -15.62 -7.84
N LYS A 98 51.16 -16.37 -6.85
CA LYS A 98 50.51 -17.59 -6.31
C LYS A 98 49.16 -17.28 -5.66
N ASN A 99 49.05 -16.16 -4.94
CA ASN A 99 47.77 -15.75 -4.34
C ASN A 99 46.76 -15.32 -5.43
N ARG A 100 47.22 -14.65 -6.49
CA ARG A 100 46.35 -14.30 -7.64
C ARG A 100 45.88 -15.52 -8.42
N SER A 101 46.72 -16.53 -8.62
CA SER A 101 46.31 -17.76 -9.33
C SER A 101 45.33 -18.61 -8.53
N LYS A 102 45.20 -18.40 -7.22
CA LYS A 102 44.21 -19.07 -6.34
C LYS A 102 42.83 -18.40 -6.34
N LEU A 103 42.70 -17.20 -6.91
CA LEU A 103 41.40 -16.54 -7.04
C LEU A 103 40.62 -17.21 -8.19
N THR A 104 39.62 -18.00 -7.84
CA THR A 104 38.69 -18.67 -8.77
C THR A 104 37.78 -17.69 -9.50
N VAL A 105 37.53 -16.52 -8.90
CA VAL A 105 36.86 -15.41 -9.55
C VAL A 105 37.91 -14.43 -10.02
N ASN A 106 38.17 -14.42 -11.34
CA ASN A 106 38.79 -13.26 -11.97
C ASN A 106 37.85 -12.08 -11.74
N HIS A 107 38.08 -11.27 -10.71
CA HIS A 107 37.46 -9.95 -10.57
C HIS A 107 37.96 -9.07 -11.72
N ALA A 108 37.39 -9.28 -12.91
CA ALA A 108 37.48 -8.37 -14.03
C ALA A 108 36.55 -7.14 -13.83
N ALA A 109 36.20 -6.85 -12.57
CA ALA A 109 35.35 -5.73 -12.18
C ALA A 109 36.03 -4.35 -12.33
N GLY A 110 37.34 -4.31 -12.60
CA GLY A 110 38.07 -3.05 -12.79
C GLY A 110 38.03 -2.47 -14.21
N SER A 111 37.78 -3.29 -15.25
CA SER A 111 37.88 -2.83 -16.65
C SER A 111 36.75 -3.31 -17.57
N ARG A 112 35.97 -4.33 -17.20
CA ARG A 112 34.91 -4.89 -18.06
C ARG A 112 33.58 -4.16 -17.95
N SER A 113 33.31 -3.46 -16.85
CA SER A 113 32.16 -2.53 -16.75
C SER A 113 32.21 -1.42 -17.81
N PHE A 114 33.40 -1.02 -18.24
CA PHE A 114 33.60 -0.02 -19.30
C PHE A 114 33.36 -0.55 -20.72
N GLN A 115 33.39 -1.87 -20.97
CA GLN A 115 33.11 -2.42 -22.30
C GLN A 115 31.63 -2.25 -22.69
N ARG A 116 30.71 -2.37 -21.73
CA ARG A 116 29.28 -2.06 -21.92
C ARG A 116 29.10 -0.59 -22.30
N THR A 117 29.72 0.32 -21.55
CA THR A 117 29.67 1.76 -21.83
C THR A 117 30.28 2.09 -23.20
N ARG A 118 31.43 1.47 -23.53
CA ARG A 118 32.12 1.68 -24.82
C ARG A 118 31.38 1.07 -26.01
N ALA A 119 30.67 -0.04 -25.82
CA ALA A 119 29.82 -0.66 -26.83
C ALA A 119 28.55 0.17 -27.10
N CYS A 120 27.90 0.68 -26.05
CA CYS A 120 26.80 1.65 -26.18
C CYS A 120 27.26 2.95 -26.83
N MET A 121 28.47 3.43 -26.53
CA MET A 121 29.01 4.65 -27.15
C MET A 121 29.42 4.47 -28.62
N LYS A 122 29.88 3.27 -29.03
CA LYS A 122 30.23 2.99 -30.45
C LYS A 122 29.01 2.77 -31.35
N ASN A 123 27.91 2.25 -30.81
CA ASN A 123 26.67 2.02 -31.55
C ASN A 123 25.61 3.04 -31.10
N GLN A 124 25.80 4.32 -31.43
CA GLN A 124 24.87 5.39 -31.07
C GLN A 124 23.49 5.26 -31.75
N GLU A 125 23.39 4.47 -32.83
CA GLU A 125 22.16 4.33 -33.62
C GLU A 125 21.27 3.13 -33.27
N SER A 126 21.61 2.31 -32.27
CA SER A 126 20.67 1.30 -31.78
C SER A 126 20.76 1.13 -30.28
N GLY A 127 19.86 1.82 -29.57
CA GLY A 127 19.63 1.66 -28.12
C GLY A 127 19.14 0.27 -27.69
N ASN A 128 19.11 -0.73 -28.59
CA ASN A 128 18.73 -2.11 -28.32
C ASN A 128 19.83 -3.07 -28.78
N ILE A 129 20.95 -3.09 -28.07
CA ILE A 129 21.86 -4.24 -28.17
C ILE A 129 21.16 -5.42 -27.48
N ASN A 130 20.92 -6.49 -28.24
CA ASN A 130 20.32 -7.72 -27.74
C ASN A 130 21.11 -8.24 -26.50
N PRO A 131 20.44 -8.63 -25.40
CA PRO A 131 21.09 -9.15 -24.20
C PRO A 131 22.09 -10.30 -24.48
N ALA A 132 21.78 -11.21 -25.40
CA ALA A 132 22.68 -12.30 -25.77
C ALA A 132 23.93 -11.79 -26.51
N GLU A 133 23.77 -10.83 -27.43
CA GLU A 133 24.89 -10.19 -28.14
C GLU A 133 25.77 -9.35 -27.20
N LEU A 134 25.15 -8.69 -26.22
CA LEU A 134 25.87 -7.97 -25.17
C LEU A 134 26.69 -8.95 -24.32
N TYR A 135 26.12 -10.10 -23.99
CA TYR A 135 26.81 -11.17 -23.27
C TYR A 135 28.02 -11.67 -24.08
N LYS A 136 27.83 -12.02 -25.36
CA LYS A 136 28.93 -12.42 -26.26
C LYS A 136 30.07 -11.41 -26.29
N LYS A 137 29.77 -10.11 -26.44
CA LYS A 137 30.78 -9.04 -26.43
C LYS A 137 31.54 -8.89 -25.11
N ASN A 138 30.93 -9.23 -23.97
CA ASN A 138 31.57 -9.15 -22.65
C ASN A 138 32.44 -10.38 -22.31
N TYR A 139 32.16 -11.52 -22.95
CA TYR A 139 32.79 -12.81 -22.65
C TYR A 139 33.64 -13.36 -23.79
N THR A 140 33.91 -12.55 -24.81
CA THR A 140 34.88 -12.83 -25.89
C THR A 140 36.04 -11.84 -25.84
N ASN A 141 37.23 -12.29 -26.24
CA ASN A 141 38.41 -11.44 -26.38
C ASN A 141 38.34 -10.60 -27.67
N LYS A 142 39.30 -9.69 -27.87
CA LYS A 142 39.37 -8.84 -29.08
C LYS A 142 39.39 -9.64 -30.39
N ASP A 143 39.91 -10.86 -30.34
CA ASP A 143 40.01 -11.79 -31.47
C ASP A 143 38.78 -12.70 -31.61
N GLY A 144 37.71 -12.46 -30.84
CA GLY A 144 36.45 -13.22 -30.91
C GLY A 144 36.45 -14.57 -30.19
N ILE A 145 37.55 -14.93 -29.54
CA ILE A 145 37.69 -16.20 -28.79
C ILE A 145 37.01 -16.09 -27.41
N TRP A 146 36.25 -17.10 -27.02
CA TRP A 146 35.55 -17.16 -25.73
C TRP A 146 36.52 -17.22 -24.53
N THR A 147 36.17 -16.50 -23.48
CA THR A 147 36.96 -16.44 -22.23
C THR A 147 36.91 -17.73 -21.41
N SER A 148 35.87 -18.55 -21.59
CA SER A 148 35.73 -19.89 -21.01
C SER A 148 34.67 -20.68 -21.79
N GLU A 149 34.71 -22.01 -21.68
CA GLU A 149 33.73 -22.89 -22.31
C GLU A 149 32.34 -22.74 -21.71
N GLY A 150 32.23 -22.58 -20.38
CA GLY A 150 30.96 -22.30 -19.71
C GLY A 150 30.32 -20.97 -20.15
N ALA A 151 31.12 -19.95 -20.48
CA ALA A 151 30.59 -18.72 -21.04
C ALA A 151 30.00 -18.91 -22.44
N ARG A 152 30.56 -19.82 -23.26
CA ARG A 152 30.00 -20.16 -24.57
C ARG A 152 28.65 -20.86 -24.43
N GLU A 153 28.54 -21.79 -23.48
CA GLU A 153 27.31 -22.55 -23.23
C GLU A 153 26.16 -21.65 -22.74
N ILE A 154 26.45 -20.73 -21.80
CA ILE A 154 25.46 -19.75 -21.33
C ILE A 154 24.97 -18.86 -22.49
N TYR A 155 25.84 -18.48 -23.42
CA TYR A 155 25.40 -17.73 -24.61
C TYR A 155 24.44 -18.55 -25.48
N HIS A 156 24.69 -19.83 -25.70
CA HIS A 156 23.79 -20.69 -26.47
C HIS A 156 22.43 -20.84 -25.79
N GLN A 157 22.39 -20.96 -24.46
CA GLN A 157 21.13 -20.98 -23.69
C GLN A 157 20.36 -19.66 -23.83
N LEU A 158 21.06 -18.52 -23.72
CA LEU A 158 20.45 -17.19 -23.91
C LEU A 158 19.93 -16.99 -25.33
N ALA A 159 20.64 -17.49 -26.35
CA ALA A 159 20.20 -17.43 -27.74
C ALA A 159 18.95 -18.29 -27.97
N LYS A 160 18.91 -19.50 -27.41
CA LYS A 160 17.73 -20.39 -27.49
C LYS A 160 16.51 -19.76 -26.81
N ALA A 161 16.68 -19.24 -25.60
CA ALA A 161 15.60 -18.58 -24.86
C ALA A 161 15.05 -17.34 -25.60
N ARG A 162 15.92 -16.61 -26.33
CA ARG A 162 15.47 -15.50 -27.20
C ARG A 162 14.54 -16.00 -28.29
N ASP A 163 14.94 -17.03 -29.03
CA ASP A 163 14.17 -17.53 -30.16
C ASP A 163 12.81 -18.08 -29.69
N GLU A 164 12.76 -18.72 -28.51
CA GLU A 164 11.52 -19.14 -27.86
C GLU A 164 10.61 -17.95 -27.49
N ILE A 165 11.17 -16.86 -26.95
CA ILE A 165 10.40 -15.65 -26.62
C ILE A 165 9.84 -14.97 -27.88
N GLU A 166 10.62 -14.89 -28.96
CA GLU A 166 10.17 -14.31 -30.22
C GLU A 166 9.06 -15.15 -30.85
N ALA A 167 9.17 -16.48 -30.82
CA ALA A 167 8.11 -17.39 -31.25
C ALA A 167 6.82 -17.20 -30.44
N MET A 168 6.91 -17.10 -29.10
CA MET A 168 5.75 -16.84 -28.24
C MET A 168 5.09 -15.49 -28.52
N ARG A 169 5.88 -14.45 -28.80
CA ARG A 169 5.36 -13.12 -29.17
C ARG A 169 4.60 -13.17 -30.50
N ALA A 170 5.16 -13.83 -31.51
CA ALA A 170 4.52 -14.00 -32.81
C ALA A 170 3.21 -14.79 -32.72
N ALA A 171 3.16 -15.85 -31.89
CA ALA A 171 1.93 -16.59 -31.63
C ALA A 171 0.86 -15.71 -30.97
N ARG A 172 1.23 -14.96 -29.92
CA ARG A 172 0.33 -14.04 -29.23
C ARG A 172 -0.20 -12.93 -30.13
N GLU A 173 0.60 -12.44 -31.07
CA GLU A 173 0.17 -11.42 -32.03
C GLU A 173 -0.90 -11.94 -32.99
N LYS A 174 -0.78 -13.20 -33.45
CA LYS A 174 -1.83 -13.86 -34.24
C LYS A 174 -3.12 -14.01 -33.43
N ASP A 175 -3.04 -14.43 -32.17
CA ASP A 175 -4.21 -14.57 -31.30
C ASP A 175 -4.91 -13.22 -31.06
N LEU A 176 -4.13 -12.14 -30.91
CA LEU A 176 -4.67 -10.78 -30.76
C LEU A 176 -5.35 -10.29 -32.04
N GLN A 177 -4.79 -10.59 -33.21
CA GLN A 177 -5.42 -10.27 -34.49
C GLN A 177 -6.73 -11.04 -34.69
N GLU A 178 -6.76 -12.32 -34.32
CA GLU A 178 -7.99 -13.12 -34.37
C GLU A 178 -9.05 -12.59 -33.40
N PHE A 179 -8.65 -12.22 -32.17
CA PHE A 179 -9.55 -11.63 -31.20
C PHE A 179 -10.11 -10.28 -31.68
N ALA A 180 -9.27 -9.43 -32.27
CA ALA A 180 -9.69 -8.15 -32.85
C ALA A 180 -10.70 -8.35 -33.98
N LYS A 181 -10.51 -9.36 -34.84
CA LYS A 181 -11.46 -9.73 -35.89
C LYS A 181 -12.82 -10.14 -35.31
N LYS A 182 -12.82 -11.04 -34.31
CA LYS A 182 -14.06 -11.46 -33.62
C LYS A 182 -14.77 -10.30 -32.93
N GLN A 183 -14.01 -9.37 -32.35
CA GLN A 183 -14.59 -8.17 -31.74
C GLN A 183 -15.26 -7.28 -32.78
N ALA A 184 -14.65 -7.09 -33.96
CA ALA A 184 -15.23 -6.30 -35.04
C ALA A 184 -16.52 -6.94 -35.59
N GLU A 185 -16.55 -8.27 -35.75
CA GLU A 185 -17.75 -9.03 -36.16
C GLU A 185 -18.90 -8.89 -35.13
N MET A 186 -18.58 -9.00 -33.84
CA MET A 186 -19.56 -8.78 -32.76
C MET A 186 -20.06 -7.33 -32.72
N GLU A 187 -19.20 -6.35 -32.97
CA GLU A 187 -19.62 -4.94 -33.04
C GLU A 187 -20.51 -4.67 -34.26
N ALA A 188 -20.29 -5.33 -35.40
CA ALA A 188 -21.15 -5.23 -36.57
C ALA A 188 -22.55 -5.79 -36.28
N THR A 189 -22.64 -7.02 -35.74
CA THR A 189 -23.93 -7.63 -35.38
C THR A 189 -24.72 -6.81 -34.35
N LEU A 190 -24.04 -6.20 -33.38
CA LEU A 190 -24.68 -5.28 -32.43
C LEU A 190 -25.19 -3.98 -33.06
N ARG A 191 -24.55 -3.49 -34.13
CA ARG A 191 -25.05 -2.32 -34.89
C ARG A 191 -26.31 -2.68 -35.66
N ASP A 192 -26.31 -3.83 -36.34
CA ASP A 192 -27.47 -4.30 -37.10
C ASP A 192 -28.68 -4.48 -36.18
N HIS A 193 -28.49 -5.13 -35.03
CA HIS A 193 -29.56 -5.29 -34.04
C HIS A 193 -30.07 -3.95 -33.47
N ARG A 194 -29.19 -2.97 -33.26
CA ARG A 194 -29.61 -1.62 -32.83
C ARG A 194 -30.43 -0.92 -33.91
N GLU A 195 -30.08 -1.10 -35.17
CA GLU A 195 -30.83 -0.50 -36.27
C GLU A 195 -32.20 -1.16 -36.43
N GLU A 196 -32.28 -2.48 -36.30
CA GLU A 196 -33.56 -3.21 -36.23
C GLU A 196 -34.44 -2.68 -35.09
N GLN A 197 -33.89 -2.47 -33.89
CA GLN A 197 -34.64 -1.89 -32.78
C GLN A 197 -35.11 -0.45 -33.03
N ARG A 198 -34.32 0.37 -33.75
CA ARG A 198 -34.74 1.73 -34.11
C ARG A 198 -35.90 1.71 -35.11
N VAL A 199 -35.83 0.84 -36.12
CA VAL A 199 -36.92 0.65 -37.09
C VAL A 199 -38.19 0.17 -36.39
N GLU A 200 -38.07 -0.78 -35.45
CA GLU A 200 -39.20 -1.28 -34.67
C GLU A 200 -39.82 -0.19 -33.78
N GLN A 201 -39.00 0.59 -33.07
CA GLN A 201 -39.48 1.71 -32.26
C GLN A 201 -40.19 2.77 -33.10
N GLU A 202 -39.69 3.06 -34.29
CA GLU A 202 -40.31 4.01 -35.21
C GLU A 202 -41.66 3.48 -35.72
N ARG A 203 -41.78 2.17 -35.99
CA ARG A 203 -43.06 1.55 -36.35
C ARG A 203 -44.08 1.69 -35.22
N ILE A 204 -43.67 1.39 -33.98
CA ILE A 204 -44.54 1.52 -32.80
C ILE A 204 -44.98 2.97 -32.61
N ARG A 205 -44.08 3.94 -32.82
CA ARG A 205 -44.40 5.37 -32.74
C ARG A 205 -45.48 5.78 -33.74
N LEU A 206 -45.34 5.35 -35.00
CA LEU A 206 -46.33 5.63 -36.05
C LEU A 206 -47.69 4.97 -35.75
N GLU A 207 -47.69 3.72 -35.26
CA GLU A 207 -48.92 3.03 -34.83
C GLU A 207 -49.62 3.76 -33.66
N GLN A 208 -48.85 4.28 -32.71
CA GLN A 208 -49.38 5.08 -31.60
C GLN A 208 -49.95 6.43 -32.08
N GLU A 209 -49.29 7.10 -33.02
CA GLU A 209 -49.81 8.33 -33.64
C GLU A 209 -51.12 8.09 -34.38
N GLU A 210 -51.24 6.97 -35.12
CA GLU A 210 -52.49 6.59 -35.78
C GLU A 210 -53.60 6.27 -34.76
N ARG A 211 -53.29 5.52 -33.69
CA ARG A 211 -54.25 5.27 -32.60
C ARG A 211 -54.72 6.56 -31.94
N MET A 212 -53.82 7.50 -31.69
CA MET A 212 -54.14 8.83 -31.16
C MET A 212 -55.04 9.62 -32.11
N LYS A 213 -54.80 9.58 -33.43
CA LYS A 213 -55.67 10.21 -34.43
C LYS A 213 -57.07 9.57 -34.46
N ARG A 214 -57.17 8.24 -34.41
CA ARG A 214 -58.45 7.51 -34.32
C ARG A 214 -59.20 7.81 -33.02
N SER A 215 -58.49 7.87 -31.89
CA SER A 215 -59.06 8.21 -30.57
C SER A 215 -59.58 9.65 -30.53
N LYS A 216 -58.83 10.62 -31.10
CA LYS A 216 -59.30 12.00 -31.24
C LYS A 216 -60.55 12.10 -32.11
N SER A 217 -60.59 11.40 -33.25
CA SER A 217 -61.76 11.35 -34.12
C SER A 217 -62.98 10.70 -33.43
N ALA A 218 -62.77 9.63 -32.65
CA ALA A 218 -63.82 9.00 -31.85
C ALA A 218 -64.30 9.91 -30.70
N CYS A 219 -63.40 10.66 -30.06
CA CYS A 219 -63.73 11.63 -29.02
C CYS A 219 -64.55 12.81 -29.58
N GLU A 220 -64.19 13.33 -30.75
CA GLU A 220 -64.96 14.34 -31.52
C GLU A 220 -66.35 13.81 -31.92
N TRP A 221 -66.45 12.52 -32.25
CA TRP A 221 -67.73 11.85 -32.52
C TRP A 221 -68.58 11.72 -31.25
N SER A 222 -67.95 11.37 -30.11
CA SER A 222 -68.63 11.24 -28.82
C SER A 222 -69.12 12.59 -28.26
N THR A 223 -68.35 13.66 -28.43
CA THR A 223 -68.76 15.03 -28.03
C THR A 223 -69.90 15.54 -28.91
N ARG A 224 -69.90 15.20 -30.20
CA ARG A 224 -71.03 15.46 -31.11
C ARG A 224 -72.26 14.60 -30.79
N ALA A 225 -72.09 13.40 -30.23
CA ALA A 225 -73.18 12.54 -29.77
C ALA A 225 -73.74 12.96 -28.39
N HIS A 226 -72.90 13.42 -27.47
CA HIS A 226 -73.31 13.98 -26.17
C HIS A 226 -74.12 15.27 -26.31
N ALA A 227 -73.87 16.09 -27.35
CA ALA A 227 -74.73 17.21 -27.71
C ALA A 227 -76.15 16.79 -28.19
N LYS A 228 -76.39 15.49 -28.43
CA LYS A 228 -77.66 14.91 -28.86
C LYS A 228 -78.31 13.93 -27.86
N GLY A 229 -77.89 13.94 -26.60
CA GLY A 229 -78.64 13.36 -25.48
C GLY A 229 -79.04 11.89 -25.64
N ARG A 230 -78.09 10.96 -25.52
CA ARG A 230 -78.37 9.54 -25.24
C ARG A 230 -77.42 9.00 -24.18
N ASN A 231 -77.98 8.49 -23.09
CA ASN A 231 -77.30 7.77 -22.02
C ASN A 231 -76.88 6.38 -22.50
N ILE A 232 -75.63 6.00 -22.24
CA ILE A 232 -75.19 4.61 -22.23
C ILE A 232 -74.34 4.43 -20.96
N GLU A 233 -74.77 3.52 -20.10
CA GLU A 233 -74.08 3.07 -18.90
C GLU A 233 -72.80 2.33 -19.29
N GLY A 234 -71.67 2.69 -18.67
CA GLY A 234 -70.37 2.07 -18.90
C GLY A 234 -69.66 1.83 -17.57
N THR A 235 -69.52 0.55 -17.24
CA THR A 235 -68.70 -0.03 -16.18
C THR A 235 -67.23 0.35 -16.30
N GLY A 236 -66.55 0.45 -15.16
CA GLY A 236 -65.23 1.04 -15.00
C GLY A 236 -64.11 0.39 -15.80
N GLU A 237 -63.16 1.24 -16.20
CA GLU A 237 -61.82 0.85 -16.58
C GLU A 237 -60.82 1.60 -15.68
N GLU A 238 -59.92 0.80 -15.11
CA GLU A 238 -58.83 1.19 -14.23
C GLU A 238 -57.84 2.12 -14.95
N ASN A 239 -57.41 3.16 -14.25
CA ASN A 239 -56.26 3.96 -14.64
C ASN A 239 -54.98 3.09 -14.60
N VAL A 240 -54.56 2.56 -15.75
CA VAL A 240 -53.18 2.12 -15.95
C VAL A 240 -52.32 3.38 -16.12
N LEU A 241 -51.79 3.87 -14.99
CA LEU A 241 -50.62 4.75 -15.01
C LEU A 241 -49.47 3.99 -15.66
N CYS A 242 -48.98 4.50 -16.79
CA CYS A 242 -47.70 4.10 -17.37
C CYS A 242 -46.58 4.47 -16.38
N ASN A 243 -46.25 3.56 -15.47
CA ASN A 243 -44.95 3.55 -14.83
C ASN A 243 -43.93 3.15 -15.89
N GLY A 244 -43.09 4.08 -16.30
CA GLY A 244 -41.88 3.74 -17.04
C GLY A 244 -41.03 2.88 -16.11
N GLU A 245 -40.98 1.57 -16.37
CA GLU A 245 -40.07 0.66 -15.71
C GLU A 245 -38.64 1.08 -16.08
N GLU A 246 -37.97 1.78 -15.17
CA GLU A 246 -36.52 1.87 -15.18
C GLU A 246 -35.98 0.45 -15.24
N ASN A 247 -35.11 0.20 -16.23
CA ASN A 247 -34.53 -1.11 -16.50
C ASN A 247 -33.48 -1.44 -15.42
N GLU A 248 -33.93 -1.58 -14.17
CA GLU A 248 -33.10 -2.00 -13.04
C GLU A 248 -32.75 -3.47 -13.21
N ARG A 249 -31.61 -3.72 -13.87
CA ARG A 249 -31.12 -5.07 -14.14
C ARG A 249 -30.63 -5.71 -12.83
N HIS A 250 -31.51 -6.47 -12.19
CA HIS A 250 -31.20 -7.26 -11.01
C HIS A 250 -30.74 -8.66 -11.44
N VAL A 251 -29.46 -8.98 -11.23
CA VAL A 251 -28.96 -10.35 -11.41
C VAL A 251 -29.13 -11.09 -10.08
N LYS A 252 -30.09 -12.02 -10.02
CA LYS A 252 -30.29 -12.91 -8.88
C LYS A 252 -29.78 -14.30 -9.22
N ALA A 253 -28.63 -14.68 -8.67
CA ALA A 253 -28.07 -16.02 -8.81
C ALA A 253 -28.22 -16.79 -7.48
N THR A 254 -28.66 -18.04 -7.54
CA THR A 254 -28.74 -18.93 -6.37
C THR A 254 -27.68 -20.00 -6.55
N ILE A 255 -26.62 -19.94 -5.74
CA ILE A 255 -25.49 -20.87 -5.83
C ILE A 255 -25.56 -21.82 -4.64
N GLN A 256 -25.52 -23.12 -4.91
CA GLN A 256 -25.39 -24.11 -3.85
C GLN A 256 -24.04 -23.92 -3.14
N PRO A 257 -23.99 -23.93 -1.79
CA PRO A 257 -22.74 -23.74 -1.05
C PRO A 257 -21.82 -24.94 -1.30
N VAL A 258 -20.95 -24.82 -2.31
CA VAL A 258 -19.84 -25.73 -2.51
C VAL A 258 -18.68 -25.22 -1.65
N TRP A 259 -18.06 -26.09 -0.87
CA TRP A 259 -16.93 -25.82 0.03
C TRP A 259 -15.68 -25.19 -0.65
N GLU A 260 -15.71 -25.08 -1.97
CA GLU A 260 -14.63 -24.59 -2.82
C GLU A 260 -14.59 -23.04 -2.93
N PHE A 261 -15.69 -22.33 -2.68
CA PHE A 261 -15.76 -20.87 -2.86
C PHE A 261 -15.53 -20.10 -1.55
N LYS A 262 -14.31 -19.61 -1.35
CA LYS A 262 -13.93 -18.91 -0.11
C LYS A 262 -14.16 -17.40 -0.18
N LYS A 263 -14.19 -16.79 -1.37
CA LYS A 263 -14.27 -15.33 -1.56
C LYS A 263 -15.40 -14.91 -2.50
N VAL A 264 -15.91 -13.70 -2.30
CA VAL A 264 -16.98 -13.15 -3.16
C VAL A 264 -16.52 -13.01 -4.62
N LEU A 265 -15.23 -12.76 -4.87
CA LEU A 265 -14.71 -12.73 -6.25
C LEU A 265 -14.80 -14.10 -6.95
N ASP A 266 -14.65 -15.21 -6.21
CA ASP A 266 -14.75 -16.55 -6.78
C ASP A 266 -16.19 -16.84 -7.21
N VAL A 267 -17.14 -16.42 -6.37
CA VAL A 267 -18.58 -16.45 -6.68
C VAL A 267 -18.91 -15.64 -7.94
N LEU A 268 -18.42 -14.40 -8.05
CA LEU A 268 -18.63 -13.57 -9.24
C LEU A 268 -18.01 -14.17 -10.51
N GLN A 269 -16.93 -14.95 -10.39
CA GLN A 269 -16.33 -15.67 -11.52
C GLN A 269 -17.16 -16.87 -11.93
N LYS A 270 -17.68 -17.62 -10.95
CA LYS A 270 -18.60 -18.72 -11.21
C LYS A 270 -19.87 -18.23 -11.91
N ILE A 271 -20.52 -17.20 -11.38
CA ILE A 271 -21.73 -16.62 -12.00
C ILE A 271 -21.42 -16.24 -13.45
N LYS A 272 -20.27 -15.59 -13.69
CA LYS A 272 -19.89 -15.20 -15.06
C LYS A 272 -19.61 -16.40 -15.98
N ALA A 273 -19.05 -17.48 -15.45
CA ALA A 273 -18.69 -18.66 -16.23
C ALA A 273 -19.91 -19.54 -16.54
N ASP A 274 -20.76 -19.76 -15.55
CA ASP A 274 -21.78 -20.82 -15.57
C ASP A 274 -23.20 -20.26 -15.77
N ASP A 275 -23.52 -19.08 -15.20
CA ASP A 275 -24.90 -18.56 -15.12
C ASP A 275 -25.15 -17.39 -16.10
N ASP A 276 -24.36 -16.31 -16.02
CA ASP A 276 -24.52 -15.07 -16.79
C ASP A 276 -23.17 -14.51 -17.25
N SER A 277 -22.77 -14.86 -18.47
CA SER A 277 -21.57 -14.34 -19.12
C SER A 277 -21.61 -12.84 -19.43
N THR A 278 -22.77 -12.18 -19.34
CA THR A 278 -22.90 -10.74 -19.57
C THR A 278 -22.46 -9.89 -18.36
N LEU A 279 -22.44 -10.48 -17.16
CA LEU A 279 -22.02 -9.82 -15.92
C LEU A 279 -20.61 -9.23 -16.04
N THR A 280 -20.48 -7.92 -15.82
CA THR A 280 -19.24 -7.18 -16.01
C THR A 280 -18.71 -6.55 -14.72
N TYR A 281 -17.46 -6.87 -14.37
CA TYR A 281 -16.74 -6.26 -13.23
C TYR A 281 -15.23 -6.16 -13.52
N ARG A 282 -14.49 -5.46 -12.65
CA ARG A 282 -13.01 -5.37 -12.73
C ARG A 282 -12.34 -6.35 -11.78
N ARG A 283 -11.27 -7.00 -12.26
CA ARG A 283 -10.45 -7.97 -11.49
C ARG A 283 -9.07 -8.12 -12.12
N SER A 284 -8.05 -8.36 -11.28
CA SER A 284 -6.67 -8.62 -11.71
C SER A 284 -5.93 -9.51 -10.70
N CYS A 285 -5.36 -8.96 -9.62
CA CYS A 285 -4.43 -9.70 -8.72
C CYS A 285 -5.03 -10.81 -7.85
N ARG A 286 -6.35 -10.80 -7.58
CA ARG A 286 -7.05 -11.73 -6.66
C ARG A 286 -6.56 -11.79 -5.19
N GLU A 287 -5.52 -11.04 -4.84
CA GLU A 287 -4.94 -11.02 -3.48
C GLU A 287 -5.03 -9.64 -2.77
N GLY A 288 -5.85 -8.72 -3.28
CA GLY A 288 -6.07 -7.40 -2.64
C GLY A 288 -4.93 -6.38 -2.81
N ILE A 289 -3.98 -6.61 -3.71
CA ILE A 289 -2.87 -5.68 -4.00
C ILE A 289 -3.26 -4.61 -5.03
N CYS A 290 -3.92 -4.99 -6.14
CA CYS A 290 -4.24 -4.09 -7.24
C CYS A 290 -5.50 -3.23 -7.06
N GLY A 291 -6.34 -3.54 -6.05
CA GLY A 291 -7.61 -2.85 -5.76
C GLY A 291 -8.65 -2.80 -6.90
N SER A 292 -8.47 -3.56 -7.98
CA SER A 292 -9.36 -3.51 -9.15
C SER A 292 -10.79 -3.97 -8.87
N CYS A 293 -10.98 -4.91 -7.94
CA CYS A 293 -12.29 -5.48 -7.59
C CYS A 293 -12.96 -4.76 -6.41
N ALA A 294 -12.75 -3.44 -6.30
CA ALA A 294 -13.42 -2.60 -5.32
C ALA A 294 -14.91 -2.45 -5.67
N MET A 295 -15.79 -2.79 -4.73
CA MET A 295 -17.25 -2.70 -4.84
C MET A 295 -17.87 -2.60 -3.44
N ASN A 296 -19.17 -2.39 -3.36
CA ASN A 296 -19.89 -2.41 -2.09
C ASN A 296 -20.56 -3.78 -1.90
N ILE A 297 -20.26 -4.45 -0.79
CA ILE A 297 -20.77 -5.78 -0.45
C ILE A 297 -21.40 -5.67 0.94
N ASP A 298 -22.69 -5.97 1.03
CA ASP A 298 -23.51 -5.84 2.24
C ASP A 298 -23.43 -4.45 2.88
N GLY A 299 -23.48 -3.40 2.06
CA GLY A 299 -23.40 -2.01 2.51
C GLY A 299 -21.97 -1.53 2.80
N THR A 300 -20.96 -2.40 2.76
CA THR A 300 -19.57 -2.04 3.08
C THR A 300 -18.70 -2.01 1.81
N ASN A 301 -18.00 -0.89 1.58
CA ASN A 301 -17.03 -0.82 0.49
C ASN A 301 -15.80 -1.69 0.82
N THR A 302 -15.51 -2.66 -0.03
CA THR A 302 -14.39 -3.58 0.14
C THR A 302 -13.88 -4.10 -1.21
N VAL A 303 -12.85 -4.95 -1.19
CA VAL A 303 -12.38 -5.65 -2.38
C VAL A 303 -12.93 -7.08 -2.36
N ALA A 304 -13.62 -7.47 -3.44
CA ALA A 304 -14.31 -8.76 -3.53
C ALA A 304 -13.38 -9.97 -3.34
N CYS A 305 -12.09 -9.82 -3.66
CA CYS A 305 -11.11 -10.88 -3.52
C CYS A 305 -10.66 -11.16 -2.08
N LEU A 306 -10.86 -10.22 -1.15
CA LEU A 306 -10.53 -10.41 0.26
C LEU A 306 -11.77 -10.74 1.10
N LYS A 307 -12.95 -10.23 0.70
CA LYS A 307 -14.23 -10.46 1.38
C LYS A 307 -14.60 -11.95 1.30
N PRO A 308 -14.67 -12.67 2.43
CA PRO A 308 -15.20 -14.03 2.45
C PRO A 308 -16.69 -14.02 2.12
N VAL A 309 -17.15 -15.11 1.51
CA VAL A 309 -18.59 -15.37 1.36
C VAL A 309 -19.18 -15.58 2.76
N ASP A 310 -20.35 -15.01 3.03
CA ASP A 310 -21.03 -15.23 4.30
C ASP A 310 -21.48 -16.70 4.39
N ALA A 311 -21.21 -17.35 5.53
CA ALA A 311 -21.61 -18.72 5.77
C ALA A 311 -23.11 -18.82 6.13
N ASP A 312 -23.70 -17.72 6.61
CA ASP A 312 -25.12 -17.65 6.91
C ASP A 312 -25.94 -17.50 5.62
N THR A 313 -26.49 -18.61 5.12
CA THR A 313 -27.32 -18.63 3.92
C THR A 313 -28.75 -18.09 4.14
N SER A 314 -29.10 -17.68 5.37
CA SER A 314 -30.42 -17.12 5.66
C SER A 314 -30.62 -15.73 5.05
N LYS A 315 -29.53 -15.02 4.73
CA LYS A 315 -29.55 -13.67 4.17
C LYS A 315 -28.86 -13.63 2.81
N PRO A 316 -29.45 -12.96 1.80
CA PRO A 316 -28.78 -12.74 0.53
C PRO A 316 -27.64 -11.74 0.69
N THR A 317 -26.46 -12.08 0.17
CA THR A 317 -25.35 -11.11 0.01
C THR A 317 -25.70 -10.12 -1.09
N ILE A 318 -25.69 -8.82 -0.77
CA ILE A 318 -26.04 -7.76 -1.72
C ILE A 318 -24.75 -7.12 -2.24
N ILE A 319 -24.55 -7.17 -3.56
CA ILE A 319 -23.39 -6.59 -4.23
C ILE A 319 -23.84 -5.44 -5.11
N ILE A 320 -23.37 -4.24 -4.82
CA ILE A 320 -23.63 -3.03 -5.61
C ILE A 320 -22.31 -2.36 -6.02
N PRO A 321 -22.28 -1.59 -7.11
CA PRO A 321 -21.11 -0.83 -7.49
C PRO A 321 -20.74 0.21 -6.42
N LEU A 322 -19.54 0.79 -6.52
CA LEU A 322 -19.12 1.80 -5.56
C LEU A 322 -20.13 2.98 -5.52
N PRO A 323 -20.58 3.42 -4.33
CA PRO A 323 -21.58 4.47 -4.19
C PRO A 323 -21.15 5.80 -4.81
N HIS A 324 -22.12 6.54 -5.36
CA HIS A 324 -21.93 7.89 -5.93
C HIS A 324 -20.83 7.99 -6.99
N MET A 325 -20.64 6.92 -7.77
CA MET A 325 -19.74 6.89 -8.91
C MET A 325 -20.52 6.57 -10.18
N PHE A 326 -20.20 7.25 -11.28
CA PHE A 326 -20.79 6.93 -12.58
C PHE A 326 -20.52 5.47 -12.96
N MET A 327 -21.57 4.73 -13.30
CA MET A 327 -21.49 3.33 -13.71
C MET A 327 -21.29 3.26 -15.21
N ILE A 328 -20.31 2.46 -15.66
CA ILE A 328 -20.14 2.14 -17.08
C ILE A 328 -21.09 1.00 -17.45
N ARG A 329 -21.04 -0.09 -16.66
CA ARG A 329 -21.82 -1.30 -16.86
C ARG A 329 -21.77 -2.16 -15.60
N ASP A 330 -22.90 -2.66 -15.13
CA ASP A 330 -23.03 -3.52 -13.94
C ASP A 330 -22.20 -3.01 -12.75
N LEU A 331 -21.18 -3.76 -12.30
CA LEU A 331 -20.31 -3.42 -11.17
C LEU A 331 -19.06 -2.60 -11.58
N ARG A 332 -18.98 -2.13 -12.82
CA ARG A 332 -17.83 -1.37 -13.34
C ARG A 332 -18.09 0.14 -13.26
N ASN A 333 -17.39 0.83 -12.38
CA ASN A 333 -17.42 2.30 -12.27
C ASN A 333 -16.44 3.03 -13.21
N VAL A 334 -16.77 4.27 -13.59
CA VAL A 334 -15.89 5.23 -14.28
C VAL A 334 -14.79 5.71 -13.32
N LEU A 335 -13.52 5.56 -13.70
CA LEU A 335 -12.38 5.92 -12.85
C LEU A 335 -11.78 7.30 -13.13
N SER A 336 -12.20 7.97 -14.22
CA SER A 336 -11.60 9.24 -14.65
C SER A 336 -11.72 10.32 -13.58
N ASN A 337 -12.86 10.40 -12.88
CA ASN A 337 -13.10 11.45 -11.88
C ASN A 337 -12.45 11.17 -10.51
N CYS A 338 -12.13 9.91 -10.18
CA CYS A 338 -11.52 9.55 -8.88
C CYS A 338 -10.00 9.49 -8.91
N ASN A 339 -9.42 9.38 -10.10
CA ASN A 339 -8.02 9.65 -10.30
C ASN A 339 -7.84 11.16 -10.31
N GLY A 340 -7.68 11.78 -9.14
CA GLY A 340 -7.14 13.14 -9.00
C GLY A 340 -5.75 13.36 -9.65
N LYS A 341 -5.28 12.38 -10.45
CA LYS A 341 -4.13 12.44 -11.35
C LYS A 341 -4.21 13.70 -12.21
N ASP A 342 -5.33 14.03 -12.83
CA ASP A 342 -5.36 15.20 -13.72
C ASP A 342 -5.42 16.51 -12.91
N ARG A 343 -6.07 16.52 -11.73
CA ARG A 343 -6.18 17.73 -10.89
C ARG A 343 -4.93 18.07 -10.06
N TRP A 344 -4.02 17.11 -9.83
CA TRP A 344 -2.78 17.33 -9.05
C TRP A 344 -1.49 17.17 -9.88
N ASN A 345 -1.46 16.34 -10.93
CA ASN A 345 -0.25 16.11 -11.73
C ASN A 345 0.15 17.30 -12.61
N HIS A 346 -0.75 18.26 -12.91
CA HIS A 346 -0.43 19.40 -13.76
C HIS A 346 0.45 20.47 -13.10
N GLY A 347 0.68 20.42 -11.78
CA GLY A 347 1.62 21.32 -11.09
C GLY A 347 2.65 20.62 -10.19
N SER A 348 2.29 19.45 -9.63
CA SER A 348 3.09 18.76 -8.62
C SER A 348 3.32 17.31 -9.03
N LYS A 349 4.43 17.02 -9.70
CA LYS A 349 4.79 15.65 -10.07
C LYS A 349 4.79 14.75 -8.82
N PRO A 350 4.23 13.51 -8.89
CA PRO A 350 4.25 12.54 -7.80
C PRO A 350 5.61 11.85 -7.74
N GLN A 351 6.66 12.65 -7.54
CA GLN A 351 8.04 12.24 -7.44
C GLN A 351 8.67 13.06 -6.33
N SER A 352 9.64 12.46 -5.62
CA SER A 352 10.46 13.20 -4.65
C SER A 352 11.18 14.30 -5.40
N ARG A 353 11.00 15.53 -4.94
CA ARG A 353 11.67 16.69 -5.49
C ARG A 353 12.72 17.20 -4.51
N ARG A 354 13.90 17.50 -5.03
CA ARG A 354 14.98 18.17 -4.32
C ARG A 354 15.25 19.52 -4.93
N ARG A 355 15.55 20.54 -4.12
CA ARG A 355 15.92 21.88 -4.62
C ARG A 355 17.30 21.88 -5.30
N THR A 356 18.21 20.99 -4.89
CA THR A 356 19.53 20.82 -5.50
C THR A 356 19.63 19.49 -6.26
N GLY A 357 20.02 19.53 -7.54
CA GLY A 357 20.16 18.35 -8.43
C GLY A 357 21.34 17.41 -8.11
N GLY A 358 21.71 17.26 -6.84
CA GLY A 358 22.82 16.44 -6.39
C GLY A 358 22.43 14.97 -6.21
N ASN A 359 23.06 14.10 -6.98
CA ASN A 359 22.97 12.66 -6.82
C ASN A 359 24.03 12.21 -5.79
N THR A 360 23.79 12.45 -4.51
CA THR A 360 24.71 12.08 -3.42
C THR A 360 24.06 11.09 -2.46
N GLY A 361 24.58 9.86 -2.47
CA GLY A 361 24.53 8.89 -1.37
C GLY A 361 23.16 8.26 -1.02
N SER A 362 23.19 6.96 -0.73
CA SER A 362 22.11 6.31 0.02
C SER A 362 21.96 6.99 1.39
N HIS A 363 20.89 7.75 1.60
CA HIS A 363 20.58 8.34 2.90
C HIS A 363 20.37 7.25 3.96
N LEU A 364 20.95 7.45 5.14
CA LEU A 364 20.70 6.68 6.36
C LEU A 364 19.21 6.79 6.70
N ARG A 365 18.54 5.64 6.78
CA ARG A 365 17.10 5.53 6.59
C ARG A 365 16.39 5.20 7.90
N THR A 366 16.34 6.18 8.81
CA THR A 366 15.78 6.01 10.16
C THR A 366 14.24 6.10 10.21
N GLU A 367 13.60 6.68 9.19
CA GLU A 367 12.15 7.02 9.22
C GLU A 367 11.27 6.13 8.31
N ARG A 368 11.51 4.82 8.27
CA ARG A 368 10.71 3.91 7.41
C ARG A 368 9.34 3.55 8.00
N SER A 369 9.09 3.83 9.28
CA SER A 369 7.93 3.27 10.01
C SER A 369 6.58 3.82 9.53
N MET A 370 6.52 5.00 8.90
CA MET A 370 5.26 5.54 8.36
C MET A 370 5.01 5.19 6.88
N MET A 371 5.95 4.54 6.20
CA MET A 371 5.91 4.33 4.73
C MET A 371 5.68 2.87 4.32
N GLY A 372 5.15 2.03 5.22
CA GLY A 372 4.78 0.65 4.95
C GLY A 372 3.49 0.51 4.13
N SER A 373 3.63 0.17 2.85
CA SER A 373 2.57 -0.32 1.93
C SER A 373 1.45 0.66 1.50
N MET A 374 1.74 1.93 1.26
CA MET A 374 0.81 2.83 0.56
C MET A 374 0.72 2.56 -0.96
N SER A 375 0.44 1.32 -1.36
CA SER A 375 0.07 1.03 -2.76
C SER A 375 -1.22 1.79 -3.06
N ALA A 376 -1.13 2.81 -3.91
CA ALA A 376 -2.20 3.73 -4.33
C ALA A 376 -3.39 3.05 -5.06
N TYR A 377 -3.58 1.75 -4.89
CA TYR A 377 -4.46 0.94 -5.71
C TYR A 377 -5.78 0.58 -5.00
N SER A 378 -5.85 0.63 -3.66
CA SER A 378 -7.11 0.57 -2.89
C SER A 378 -7.85 1.93 -2.77
N VAL A 379 -7.40 2.94 -3.52
CA VAL A 379 -7.84 4.36 -3.48
C VAL A 379 -9.35 4.54 -3.71
N LEU A 380 -9.98 3.69 -4.52
CA LEU A 380 -11.37 3.86 -4.94
C LEU A 380 -12.41 3.49 -3.86
N ALA A 381 -12.22 2.36 -3.18
CA ALA A 381 -13.14 1.92 -2.12
C ALA A 381 -13.24 2.97 -0.99
N VAL A 382 -12.10 3.60 -0.69
CA VAL A 382 -11.91 4.56 0.39
C VAL A 382 -12.47 5.93 0.03
N ALA A 383 -12.28 6.39 -1.22
CA ALA A 383 -12.85 7.64 -1.70
C ALA A 383 -14.38 7.57 -1.76
N ALA A 384 -14.91 6.48 -2.31
CA ALA A 384 -16.35 6.25 -2.47
C ALA A 384 -17.09 5.95 -1.16
N HIS A 385 -16.44 5.95 0.01
CA HIS A 385 -17.10 5.75 1.30
C HIS A 385 -17.24 7.02 2.14
N ALA A 386 -16.66 8.15 1.70
CA ALA A 386 -16.72 9.41 2.42
C ALA A 386 -17.91 10.26 1.93
N PRO A 387 -18.93 10.55 2.78
CA PRO A 387 -20.08 11.37 2.37
C PRO A 387 -19.69 12.76 1.87
N SER A 388 -18.65 13.37 2.47
CA SER A 388 -18.10 14.65 1.99
C SER A 388 -17.66 14.59 0.52
N TYR A 389 -17.21 13.42 0.04
CA TYR A 389 -16.82 13.20 -1.35
C TYR A 389 -18.04 12.99 -2.25
N TRP A 390 -19.10 12.33 -1.77
CA TRP A 390 -20.36 12.16 -2.52
C TRP A 390 -21.02 13.49 -2.85
N TRP A 391 -21.09 14.38 -1.87
CA TRP A 391 -21.75 15.68 -2.03
C TRP A 391 -20.87 16.72 -2.74
N ASN A 392 -19.54 16.56 -2.73
CA ASN A 392 -18.62 17.58 -3.24
C ASN A 392 -17.41 16.97 -4.00
N PRO A 393 -17.59 16.11 -5.01
CA PRO A 393 -16.48 15.44 -5.69
C PRO A 393 -15.60 16.41 -6.51
N GLU A 394 -16.12 17.58 -6.87
CA GLU A 394 -15.38 18.61 -7.59
C GLU A 394 -14.47 19.44 -6.68
N GLN A 395 -14.94 19.74 -5.47
CA GLN A 395 -14.25 20.63 -4.54
C GLN A 395 -13.37 19.87 -3.54
N PHE A 396 -13.80 18.69 -3.10
CA PHE A 396 -13.07 17.86 -2.14
C PHE A 396 -12.26 16.78 -2.86
N LEU A 397 -10.94 16.77 -2.63
CA LEU A 397 -10.03 15.82 -3.30
C LEU A 397 -10.25 14.36 -2.89
N GLY A 398 -10.87 14.14 -1.74
CA GLY A 398 -11.15 12.82 -1.20
C GLY A 398 -10.01 12.26 -0.32
N PRO A 399 -10.34 11.32 0.58
CA PRO A 399 -9.41 10.81 1.57
C PRO A 399 -8.21 10.08 0.98
N ALA A 400 -8.40 9.40 -0.15
CA ALA A 400 -7.35 8.61 -0.77
C ALA A 400 -6.28 9.47 -1.45
N THR A 401 -6.69 10.53 -2.17
CA THR A 401 -5.78 11.54 -2.74
C THR A 401 -5.03 12.29 -1.64
N LEU A 402 -5.74 12.69 -0.58
CA LEU A 402 -5.16 13.40 0.55
C LEU A 402 -4.16 12.55 1.33
N LEU A 403 -4.42 11.25 1.50
CA LEU A 403 -3.45 10.33 2.09
C LEU A 403 -2.17 10.26 1.26
N GLN A 404 -2.26 10.18 -0.07
CA GLN A 404 -1.09 10.22 -0.96
C GLN A 404 -0.35 11.57 -0.92
N ALA A 405 -1.08 12.68 -0.78
CA ALA A 405 -0.44 13.98 -0.60
C ALA A 405 0.32 14.06 0.74
N TYR A 406 -0.29 13.56 1.81
CA TYR A 406 0.34 13.46 3.13
C TYR A 406 1.62 12.64 3.11
N ARG A 407 1.64 11.53 2.34
CA ARG A 407 2.86 10.73 2.13
C ARG A 407 4.04 11.58 1.64
N TRP A 408 3.81 12.51 0.71
CA TRP A 408 4.87 13.39 0.20
C TRP A 408 5.22 14.49 1.19
N ILE A 409 4.22 15.07 1.88
CA ILE A 409 4.43 16.13 2.88
C ILE A 409 5.23 15.63 4.09
N CYS A 410 5.13 14.33 4.42
CA CYS A 410 5.87 13.70 5.51
C CYS A 410 7.15 12.98 5.05
N ASP A 411 7.45 12.92 3.76
CA ASP A 411 8.67 12.29 3.26
C ASP A 411 9.85 13.24 3.50
N SER A 412 10.76 12.89 4.41
CA SER A 412 11.96 13.69 4.72
C SER A 412 12.90 13.88 3.53
N ARG A 413 12.67 13.19 2.41
CA ARG A 413 13.43 13.34 1.16
C ARG A 413 12.81 14.35 0.18
N ASP A 414 11.63 14.88 0.47
CA ASP A 414 10.94 15.86 -0.39
C ASP A 414 11.08 17.26 0.22
N ASP A 415 11.79 18.14 -0.49
CA ASP A 415 12.06 19.51 -0.04
C ASP A 415 10.86 20.45 -0.22
N PHE A 416 9.74 19.94 -0.77
CA PHE A 416 8.58 20.74 -1.18
C PHE A 416 7.34 20.48 -0.31
N ALA A 417 7.54 20.07 0.94
CA ALA A 417 6.45 19.71 1.85
C ALA A 417 5.48 20.88 2.11
N ASP A 418 6.00 22.10 2.28
CA ASP A 418 5.19 23.28 2.62
C ASP A 418 4.45 23.81 1.39
N GLU A 419 5.08 23.84 0.22
CA GLU A 419 4.43 24.21 -1.05
C GLU A 419 3.29 23.24 -1.40
N ARG A 420 3.49 21.94 -1.16
CA ARG A 420 2.43 20.93 -1.34
C ARG A 420 1.27 21.15 -0.37
N LEU A 421 1.57 21.49 0.89
CA LEU A 421 0.53 21.77 1.88
C LEU A 421 -0.25 23.04 1.52
N GLN A 422 0.45 24.11 1.11
CA GLN A 422 -0.14 25.36 0.67
C GLN A 422 -1.11 25.14 -0.51
N ALA A 423 -0.70 24.37 -1.53
CA ALA A 423 -1.54 24.06 -2.70
C ALA A 423 -2.83 23.28 -2.35
N LEU A 424 -2.84 22.53 -1.23
CA LEU A 424 -4.04 21.85 -0.72
C LEU A 424 -4.95 22.80 0.06
N THR A 425 -4.41 23.89 0.61
CA THR A 425 -5.12 24.80 1.52
C THR A 425 -5.53 26.12 0.87
N GLU A 426 -4.96 26.49 -0.28
CA GLU A 426 -5.30 27.71 -1.05
C GLU A 426 -6.81 27.94 -1.21
N ASP A 427 -7.56 26.94 -1.69
CA ASP A 427 -9.02 27.04 -1.91
C ASP A 427 -9.83 26.72 -0.63
N GLN A 428 -9.16 26.33 0.47
CA GLN A 428 -9.69 25.75 1.72
C GLN A 428 -10.56 24.49 1.54
N LYS A 429 -11.37 24.38 0.49
CA LYS A 429 -12.34 23.30 0.25
C LYS A 429 -11.66 21.96 -0.02
N ARG A 430 -10.50 21.96 -0.69
CA ARG A 430 -9.76 20.75 -1.08
C ARG A 430 -9.40 19.85 0.11
N LEU A 431 -9.01 20.46 1.24
CA LEU A 431 -8.66 19.76 2.49
C LEU A 431 -9.76 19.87 3.56
N TYR A 432 -10.35 21.05 3.77
CA TYR A 432 -11.22 21.33 4.93
C TYR A 432 -12.65 20.79 4.81
N ARG A 433 -13.09 20.34 3.62
CA ARG A 433 -14.38 19.66 3.48
C ARG A 433 -14.46 18.31 4.22
N CYS A 434 -13.32 17.73 4.61
CA CYS A 434 -13.30 16.56 5.48
C CYS A 434 -13.90 16.91 6.86
N ARG A 435 -15.02 16.27 7.19
CA ARG A 435 -15.73 16.41 8.48
C ARG A 435 -15.37 15.34 9.51
N THR A 436 -14.27 14.61 9.29
CA THR A 436 -13.76 13.58 10.21
C THR A 436 -14.80 12.49 10.53
N THR A 437 -15.59 12.09 9.52
CA THR A 437 -16.58 11.00 9.67
C THR A 437 -15.95 9.62 9.87
N LYS A 438 -14.64 9.48 9.59
CA LYS A 438 -13.81 8.26 9.75
C LYS A 438 -14.27 7.01 9.01
N ASN A 439 -15.32 7.10 8.19
CA ASN A 439 -15.73 6.06 7.24
C ASN A 439 -14.55 5.53 6.39
N CYS A 440 -13.69 6.44 5.89
CA CYS A 440 -12.52 6.09 5.09
C CYS A 440 -11.49 5.21 5.83
N THR A 441 -11.35 5.38 7.14
CA THR A 441 -10.46 4.55 7.98
C THR A 441 -11.10 3.19 8.25
N ALA A 442 -12.42 3.16 8.50
CA ALA A 442 -13.15 1.91 8.76
C ALA A 442 -13.19 0.96 7.54
N THR A 443 -13.22 1.51 6.32
CA THR A 443 -13.28 0.71 5.07
C THR A 443 -11.93 0.41 4.46
N PHE A 444 -10.81 0.94 5.00
CA PHE A 444 -9.51 0.74 4.38
C PHE A 444 -9.04 -0.72 4.53
N PRO A 445 -8.91 -1.50 3.44
CA PRO A 445 -8.66 -2.94 3.54
C PRO A 445 -7.26 -3.30 4.06
N LYS A 446 -6.31 -2.35 4.09
CA LYS A 446 -4.94 -2.56 4.63
C LYS A 446 -4.66 -1.82 5.95
N GLY A 447 -5.70 -1.40 6.69
CA GLY A 447 -5.54 -0.80 8.02
C GLY A 447 -4.80 0.54 8.08
N LEU A 448 -4.80 1.33 6.99
CA LEU A 448 -4.30 2.71 7.02
C LEU A 448 -5.37 3.66 7.57
N ASP A 449 -4.92 4.79 8.13
CA ASP A 449 -5.80 5.84 8.66
C ASP A 449 -5.74 7.15 7.83
N PRO A 450 -6.53 7.25 6.74
CA PRO A 450 -6.66 8.50 5.98
C PRO A 450 -7.18 9.67 6.81
N ALA A 451 -8.03 9.42 7.82
CA ALA A 451 -8.59 10.49 8.64
C ALA A 451 -7.53 11.15 9.52
N ASP A 452 -6.64 10.35 10.12
CA ASP A 452 -5.49 10.84 10.87
C ASP A 452 -4.50 11.63 9.99
N ALA A 453 -4.20 11.12 8.79
CA ALA A 453 -3.36 11.83 7.83
C ALA A 453 -3.91 13.22 7.47
N ILE A 454 -5.23 13.31 7.22
CA ILE A 454 -5.91 14.60 6.95
C ILE A 454 -5.84 15.51 8.18
N HIS A 455 -6.04 14.97 9.38
CA HIS A 455 -5.97 15.74 10.62
C HIS A 455 -4.57 16.31 10.86
N LYS A 456 -3.51 15.54 10.61
CA LYS A 456 -2.12 15.99 10.70
C LYS A 456 -1.79 17.08 9.69
N MET A 457 -2.27 16.98 8.44
CA MET A 457 -2.12 18.08 7.46
C MET A 457 -2.82 19.35 7.91
N LYS A 458 -4.06 19.26 8.41
CA LYS A 458 -4.79 20.42 8.94
C LYS A 458 -4.04 21.06 10.11
N THR A 459 -3.54 20.24 11.03
CA THR A 459 -2.77 20.71 12.20
C THR A 459 -1.48 21.40 11.76
N ARG A 460 -0.70 20.80 10.86
CA ARG A 460 0.51 21.40 10.32
C ARG A 460 0.22 22.75 9.67
N HIS A 461 -0.84 22.85 8.87
CA HIS A 461 -1.20 24.12 8.24
C HIS A 461 -1.57 25.19 9.27
N LEU A 462 -2.39 24.86 10.27
CA LEU A 462 -2.78 25.82 11.32
C LEU A 462 -1.60 26.30 12.17
N LEU A 463 -0.55 25.49 12.32
CA LEU A 463 0.68 25.87 13.03
C LEU A 463 1.61 26.77 12.18
N THR A 464 1.51 26.71 10.85
CA THR A 464 2.35 27.51 9.93
C THR A 464 1.80 28.89 9.62
N VAL A 465 0.54 29.17 9.96
CA VAL A 465 -0.08 30.49 9.71
C VAL A 465 0.34 31.47 10.83
N PRO A 466 1.04 32.57 10.55
CA PRO A 466 1.34 33.60 11.54
C PRO A 466 0.04 34.25 12.06
N VAL A 467 0.02 34.58 13.36
CA VAL A 467 -1.17 35.03 14.11
C VAL A 467 -1.70 36.40 13.64
N GLU A 468 -1.03 37.10 12.72
CA GLU A 468 -1.35 38.48 12.36
C GLU A 468 -2.41 38.67 11.26
N GLU A 469 -2.93 37.61 10.62
CA GLU A 469 -3.93 37.75 9.54
C GLU A 469 -5.40 37.56 9.95
N PHE A 470 -5.72 37.58 11.26
CA PHE A 470 -7.11 37.50 11.73
C PHE A 470 -7.80 38.84 12.02
N GLU A 471 -7.12 39.98 11.80
CA GLU A 471 -7.76 41.30 11.86
C GLU A 471 -8.10 41.82 10.46
N GLY A 472 -9.13 41.24 9.85
CA GLY A 472 -9.62 41.76 8.58
C GLY A 472 -10.76 40.98 7.95
N LYS A 473 -12.00 41.40 8.29
CA LYS A 473 -13.29 40.96 7.72
C LYS A 473 -13.82 39.62 8.24
N ASP A 474 -14.52 39.66 9.36
CA ASP A 474 -15.98 39.55 9.36
C ASP A 474 -16.52 39.85 10.77
N ARG A 475 -17.25 40.96 10.89
CA ARG A 475 -18.01 41.28 12.09
C ARG A 475 -19.21 40.33 12.17
N CYS A 476 -19.15 39.35 13.06
CA CYS A 476 -20.34 38.73 13.63
C CYS A 476 -20.20 38.67 15.16
N GLY A 477 -21.18 39.27 15.84
CA GLY A 477 -21.14 39.58 17.28
C GLY A 477 -21.13 38.35 18.20
N PRO A 478 -20.94 38.58 19.52
CA PRO A 478 -20.60 37.53 20.46
C PRO A 478 -21.75 36.56 20.72
N SER A 479 -21.37 35.28 20.69
CA SER A 479 -22.13 34.10 21.07
C SER A 479 -22.86 34.27 22.43
N ARG A 480 -24.19 34.21 22.41
CA ARG A 480 -24.96 33.90 23.62
C ARG A 480 -24.91 32.40 23.88
N ARG A 481 -24.12 32.07 24.90
CA ARG A 481 -24.17 30.87 25.73
C ARG A 481 -25.63 30.48 26.02
N VAL A 482 -26.11 29.38 25.44
CA VAL A 482 -27.34 28.72 25.89
C VAL A 482 -26.93 27.62 26.86
N GLN A 483 -26.99 27.97 28.15
CA GLN A 483 -27.10 26.98 29.22
C GLN A 483 -28.47 26.34 29.13
N SER A 484 -28.47 25.01 29.13
CA SER A 484 -29.63 24.18 29.39
C SER A 484 -30.12 24.40 30.82
N CYS A 485 -31.39 24.77 31.01
CA CYS A 485 -32.07 24.57 32.28
C CYS A 485 -33.59 24.44 32.08
N ASN A 486 -34.02 23.19 32.17
CA ASN A 486 -35.19 22.66 32.88
C ASN A 486 -36.41 23.55 33.12
N TYR A 487 -37.55 23.02 32.66
CA TYR A 487 -38.90 23.31 33.13
C TYR A 487 -39.04 23.06 34.64
N ALA A 488 -39.51 24.08 35.36
CA ALA A 488 -40.29 23.90 36.58
C ALA A 488 -41.36 25.00 36.68
N LYS A 489 -42.57 24.57 37.02
CA LYS A 489 -43.83 25.34 37.07
C LYS A 489 -43.91 26.29 38.28
N SER A 490 -44.96 27.12 38.22
CA SER A 490 -45.65 27.88 39.29
C SER A 490 -45.10 29.29 39.52
N SER A 491 -45.86 30.32 39.87
CA SER A 491 -47.31 30.58 39.95
C SER A 491 -47.50 32.05 40.38
N GLY A 492 -48.59 32.70 39.95
CA GLY A 492 -49.13 33.94 40.54
C GLY A 492 -48.53 35.26 40.05
N TYR A 493 -49.17 36.43 40.12
CA TYR A 493 -50.59 36.87 40.15
C TYR A 493 -50.52 38.43 40.13
N SER A 494 -51.35 39.11 39.32
CA SER A 494 -51.73 40.56 39.41
C SER A 494 -50.62 41.63 39.19
N ASN A 495 -50.84 42.85 38.69
CA ASN A 495 -52.07 43.65 38.46
C ASN A 495 -51.77 44.89 37.56
N GLY A 496 -52.82 45.45 36.92
CA GLY A 496 -52.97 46.88 36.52
C GLY A 496 -52.41 47.32 35.15
N LYS A 497 -53.23 47.48 34.08
CA LYS A 497 -54.01 48.69 33.65
C LYS A 497 -53.11 49.92 33.36
N THR A 498 -53.16 50.61 32.20
CA THR A 498 -54.34 51.16 31.50
C THR A 498 -54.05 51.52 30.03
N ARG A 499 -55.12 51.52 29.22
CA ARG A 499 -55.24 51.78 27.76
C ARG A 499 -55.22 53.27 27.41
N ILE A 500 -55.09 53.59 26.11
CA ILE A 500 -56.07 54.36 25.29
C ILE A 500 -55.83 54.05 23.79
N HIS A 501 -56.93 53.78 23.06
CA HIS A 501 -57.04 53.66 21.59
C HIS A 501 -57.80 54.88 21.03
N PRO A 502 -57.80 55.09 19.70
CA PRO A 502 -59.07 55.33 18.99
C PRO A 502 -59.22 54.44 17.74
N VAL A 503 -60.31 53.66 17.59
CA VAL A 503 -61.60 53.91 16.89
C VAL A 503 -61.63 53.43 15.41
N ILE A 504 -62.68 52.65 15.11
CA ILE A 504 -63.05 51.86 13.91
C ILE A 504 -64.12 52.64 13.08
N PRO A 505 -64.44 52.32 11.80
CA PRO A 505 -65.47 51.32 11.41
C PRO A 505 -65.09 50.45 10.17
N ALA A 506 -65.39 49.14 10.13
CA ALA A 506 -66.51 48.45 9.41
C ALA A 506 -66.70 48.90 7.94
N GLU A 507 -66.72 48.03 6.91
CA GLU A 507 -67.82 47.11 6.56
C GLU A 507 -67.44 46.22 5.31
N THR A 508 -67.69 44.90 5.36
CA THR A 508 -68.63 44.04 4.54
C THR A 508 -68.10 43.22 3.35
N GLN A 509 -68.10 41.90 3.59
CA GLN A 509 -68.61 40.77 2.79
C GLN A 509 -68.30 40.61 1.27
N ALA A 510 -67.69 39.46 0.94
CA ALA A 510 -68.23 38.56 -0.08
C ALA A 510 -67.81 37.10 0.19
N SER A 511 -68.81 36.22 0.27
CA SER A 511 -68.70 34.77 0.51
C SER A 511 -68.12 34.01 -0.69
N ARG A 512 -67.38 32.91 -0.46
CA ARG A 512 -67.39 31.74 -1.36
C ARG A 512 -66.97 30.46 -0.64
N SER A 513 -67.53 29.37 -1.14
CA SER A 513 -67.93 28.11 -0.52
C SER A 513 -66.84 27.07 -0.26
N TRP A 514 -67.17 26.12 0.61
CA TRP A 514 -66.40 24.94 1.01
C TRP A 514 -66.10 23.96 -0.15
N GLY A 515 -64.90 23.37 -0.12
CA GLY A 515 -64.38 22.28 -0.96
C GLY A 515 -63.05 21.72 -0.40
N PRO A 516 -62.61 20.50 -0.74
CA PRO A 516 -62.32 19.42 0.22
C PRO A 516 -60.86 19.35 0.70
N TYR A 517 -60.62 19.58 1.99
CA TYR A 517 -59.29 19.43 2.63
C TYR A 517 -59.15 18.43 3.80
N PRO A 518 -60.03 17.43 4.06
CA PRO A 518 -59.74 16.46 5.13
C PRO A 518 -58.84 15.27 4.71
N ALA A 519 -58.83 14.88 3.43
CA ALA A 519 -58.14 13.66 2.99
C ALA A 519 -56.61 13.78 2.95
N ALA A 520 -56.08 14.94 2.54
CA ALA A 520 -54.64 15.18 2.51
C ALA A 520 -54.03 15.20 3.91
N ILE A 521 -54.74 15.78 4.89
CA ILE A 521 -54.28 15.88 6.28
C ILE A 521 -54.24 14.49 6.93
N LEU A 522 -55.24 13.64 6.64
CA LEU A 522 -55.26 12.24 7.09
C LEU A 522 -54.15 11.40 6.44
N GLY A 523 -53.84 11.62 5.17
CA GLY A 523 -52.74 10.94 4.48
C GLY A 523 -51.36 11.25 5.07
N PHE A 524 -51.10 12.53 5.38
CA PHE A 524 -49.83 12.93 6.01
C PHE A 524 -49.72 12.47 7.47
N ALA A 525 -50.82 12.48 8.23
CA ALA A 525 -50.84 11.95 9.59
C ALA A 525 -50.62 10.42 9.60
N GLY A 526 -51.21 9.70 8.64
CA GLY A 526 -51.00 8.26 8.47
C GLY A 526 -49.55 7.91 8.12
N LEU A 527 -48.91 8.68 7.24
CA LEU A 527 -47.51 8.48 6.87
C LEU A 527 -46.57 8.78 8.06
N ALA A 528 -46.84 9.84 8.82
CA ALA A 528 -46.07 10.16 10.02
C ALA A 528 -46.22 9.08 11.11
N ALA A 529 -47.44 8.56 11.31
CA ALA A 529 -47.70 7.47 12.24
C ALA A 529 -47.04 6.16 11.78
N PHE A 530 -47.02 5.87 10.48
CA PHE A 530 -46.33 4.71 9.92
C PHE A 530 -44.81 4.80 10.09
N ILE A 531 -44.22 5.98 9.87
CA ILE A 531 -42.79 6.22 10.12
C ILE A 531 -42.48 6.07 11.61
N HIS A 532 -43.29 6.65 12.50
CA HIS A 532 -43.11 6.53 13.94
C HIS A 532 -43.25 5.09 14.44
N TYR A 533 -44.24 4.36 13.92
CA TYR A 533 -44.49 2.95 14.25
C TYR A 533 -43.35 2.03 13.77
N ASN A 534 -42.75 2.30 12.61
CA ASN A 534 -41.58 1.57 12.12
C ASN A 534 -40.29 1.92 12.87
N ASP A 535 -40.17 3.14 13.40
CA ASP A 535 -39.00 3.58 14.18
C ASP A 535 -39.00 2.95 15.59
N GLU A 536 -40.18 2.79 16.21
CA GLU A 536 -40.34 2.05 17.47
C GLU A 536 -39.96 0.57 17.34
N ARG A 537 -40.28 -0.09 16.21
CA ARG A 537 -39.89 -1.49 15.96
C ARG A 537 -38.42 -1.70 15.58
N ARG A 538 -37.69 -0.63 15.22
CA ARG A 538 -36.22 -0.67 15.04
C ARG A 538 -35.43 -0.35 16.31
N SER A 539 -36.10 0.06 17.37
CA SER A 539 -35.47 0.20 18.67
C SER A 539 -35.17 -1.19 19.25
N ILE A 540 -33.90 -1.59 19.22
CA ILE A 540 -33.40 -2.75 19.96
C ILE A 540 -33.70 -2.47 21.44
N PRO A 541 -34.39 -3.37 22.18
CA PRO A 541 -34.58 -3.18 23.62
C PRO A 541 -33.20 -3.02 24.24
N ARG A 542 -32.98 -1.88 24.92
CA ARG A 542 -31.79 -1.69 25.75
C ARG A 542 -31.82 -2.77 26.82
N GLY A 543 -31.07 -3.84 26.58
CA GLY A 543 -30.73 -4.81 27.59
C GLY A 543 -30.17 -4.06 28.79
N GLN A 544 -30.82 -4.28 29.92
CA GLN A 544 -30.46 -3.79 31.23
C GLN A 544 -29.15 -4.46 31.63
N GLY A 545 -28.04 -3.94 31.10
CA GLY A 545 -26.69 -4.36 31.45
C GLY A 545 -26.28 -3.67 32.74
N ASP A 546 -25.93 -4.48 33.73
CA ASP A 546 -25.27 -4.05 34.94
C ASP A 546 -24.14 -3.07 34.66
N LYS A 547 -24.00 -2.11 35.58
CA LYS A 547 -23.03 -1.01 35.56
C LYS A 547 -21.61 -1.55 35.37
N CYS A 548 -21.10 -1.54 34.13
CA CYS A 548 -19.68 -1.66 33.86
C CYS A 548 -19.17 -0.31 33.35
N SER A 549 -18.32 0.34 34.14
CA SER A 549 -17.72 1.63 33.86
C SER A 549 -17.00 1.60 32.51
N ARG A 550 -17.52 2.37 31.53
CA ARG A 550 -16.80 2.64 30.28
C ARG A 550 -15.63 3.57 30.58
N ASN A 551 -14.45 2.99 30.75
CA ASN A 551 -13.19 3.71 30.63
C ASN A 551 -12.94 3.98 29.14
N THR A 552 -12.95 5.26 28.78
CA THR A 552 -12.52 5.78 27.48
C THR A 552 -11.01 5.61 27.33
N ASP A 553 -10.59 4.42 26.92
CA ASP A 553 -9.22 4.16 26.46
C ASP A 553 -9.16 2.80 25.76
N LYS A 554 -9.03 2.77 24.43
CA LYS A 554 -8.18 1.86 23.63
C LYS A 554 -8.51 1.84 22.13
N GLY A 555 -7.46 1.86 21.32
CA GLY A 555 -7.49 1.47 19.90
C GLY A 555 -7.72 -0.05 19.70
N LEU A 556 -7.67 -0.51 18.45
CA LEU A 556 -7.85 -1.91 18.05
C LEU A 556 -7.04 -2.86 18.94
N ILE A 557 -7.72 -3.83 19.56
CA ILE A 557 -7.13 -4.81 20.47
C ILE A 557 -6.51 -5.93 19.61
N ILE A 558 -5.18 -6.04 19.61
CA ILE A 558 -4.44 -7.20 19.07
C ILE A 558 -4.20 -8.16 20.23
N GLY A 559 -4.53 -9.44 20.04
CA GLY A 559 -4.47 -10.50 21.07
C GLY A 559 -5.85 -10.94 21.54
N GLY A 560 -5.94 -12.21 21.94
CA GLY A 560 -7.19 -12.88 22.36
C GLY A 560 -6.87 -14.12 23.21
N PRO A 561 -7.88 -14.74 23.84
CA PRO A 561 -7.69 -15.96 24.63
C PRO A 561 -7.21 -17.10 23.74
N PHE A 562 -6.29 -17.91 24.24
CA PHE A 562 -5.80 -19.09 23.54
C PHE A 562 -5.56 -20.23 24.51
N THR A 563 -5.55 -21.45 23.99
CA THR A 563 -5.23 -22.65 24.74
C THR A 563 -4.35 -23.51 23.85
N LEU A 564 -3.07 -23.57 24.19
CA LEU A 564 -2.05 -24.33 23.47
C LEU A 564 -1.37 -25.31 24.43
N ILE A 565 -0.44 -26.08 23.89
CA ILE A 565 0.32 -27.12 24.58
C ILE A 565 1.80 -26.72 24.50
N ASP A 566 2.50 -26.73 25.64
CA ASP A 566 3.94 -26.47 25.65
C ASP A 566 4.77 -27.70 25.23
N THR A 567 6.08 -27.51 25.10
CA THR A 567 7.03 -28.60 24.81
C THR A 567 7.10 -29.69 25.89
N GLU A 568 6.50 -29.47 27.07
CA GLU A 568 6.39 -30.43 28.18
C GLU A 568 4.99 -31.08 28.25
N ASN A 569 4.17 -30.89 27.20
CA ASN A 569 2.79 -31.37 27.08
C ASN A 569 1.82 -30.84 28.14
N ARG A 570 2.11 -29.67 28.73
CA ARG A 570 1.18 -28.96 29.62
C ARG A 570 0.32 -28.00 28.82
N ILE A 571 -0.92 -27.84 29.25
CA ILE A 571 -1.83 -26.85 28.68
C ILE A 571 -1.41 -25.47 29.16
N VAL A 572 -1.21 -24.55 28.22
CA VAL A 572 -0.81 -23.15 28.45
C VAL A 572 -1.86 -22.21 27.88
N THR A 573 -2.20 -21.19 28.66
CA THR A 573 -3.19 -20.16 28.35
C THR A 573 -2.59 -18.77 28.46
N GLU A 574 -3.34 -17.72 28.10
CA GLU A 574 -2.90 -16.34 28.24
C GLU A 574 -2.57 -15.96 29.70
N LYS A 575 -3.21 -16.63 30.67
CA LYS A 575 -3.06 -16.35 32.10
C LYS A 575 -1.69 -16.74 32.62
N ASP A 576 -1.06 -17.76 32.04
CA ASP A 576 0.27 -18.25 32.42
C ASP A 576 1.38 -17.23 32.10
N PHE A 577 1.06 -16.26 31.23
CA PHE A 577 1.94 -15.18 30.83
C PHE A 577 1.73 -13.88 31.61
N HIS A 578 0.72 -13.82 32.49
CA HIS A 578 0.53 -12.67 33.36
C HIS A 578 1.69 -12.49 34.35
N GLY A 579 2.01 -11.23 34.65
CA GLY A 579 3.12 -10.87 35.53
C GLY A 579 4.50 -10.88 34.87
N LYS A 580 4.63 -11.33 33.61
CA LYS A 580 5.90 -11.39 32.87
C LYS A 580 5.82 -10.57 31.58
N TRP A 581 6.94 -10.00 31.17
CA TRP A 581 7.06 -9.48 29.80
C TRP A 581 7.26 -10.66 28.86
N VAL A 582 6.48 -10.73 27.78
CA VAL A 582 6.55 -11.83 26.83
C VAL A 582 6.90 -11.32 25.44
N LEU A 583 7.91 -11.92 24.82
CA LEU A 583 8.25 -11.68 23.42
C LEU A 583 7.80 -12.89 22.59
N LEU A 584 6.73 -12.70 21.84
CA LEU A 584 6.04 -13.77 21.13
C LEU A 584 6.39 -13.75 19.64
N TYR A 585 6.78 -14.90 19.10
CA TYR A 585 7.13 -15.07 17.69
C TYR A 585 6.43 -16.29 17.10
N PHE A 586 5.91 -16.16 15.88
CA PHE A 586 5.23 -17.23 15.15
C PHE A 586 6.14 -17.76 14.03
N GLY A 587 6.36 -19.07 13.99
CA GLY A 587 7.22 -19.72 12.99
C GLY A 587 6.95 -21.22 12.87
N TYR A 588 7.78 -21.96 12.16
CA TYR A 588 7.73 -23.43 12.08
C TYR A 588 9.15 -23.98 11.91
N THR A 589 9.39 -25.24 12.29
CA THR A 589 10.77 -25.77 12.36
C THR A 589 11.41 -25.97 10.98
N SER A 590 10.62 -26.28 9.95
CA SER A 590 11.10 -26.52 8.58
C SER A 590 11.28 -25.25 7.73
N SER A 591 11.31 -24.06 8.34
CA SER A 591 11.47 -22.80 7.60
C SER A 591 12.89 -22.67 7.02
N PRO A 592 13.07 -22.47 5.71
CA PRO A 592 14.38 -22.58 5.06
C PRO A 592 15.40 -21.49 5.45
N ASP A 593 14.97 -20.24 5.73
CA ASP A 593 15.92 -19.15 6.05
C ASP A 593 15.45 -18.17 7.14
N VAL A 594 14.24 -17.61 7.03
CA VAL A 594 13.83 -16.47 7.91
C VAL A 594 13.57 -16.90 9.36
N GLY A 595 12.97 -18.07 9.58
CA GLY A 595 12.68 -18.60 10.92
C GLY A 595 13.93 -18.73 11.81
N PRO A 596 14.96 -19.50 11.39
CA PRO A 596 16.21 -19.65 12.14
C PRO A 596 16.92 -18.32 12.41
N GLU A 597 16.94 -17.39 11.44
CA GLU A 597 17.56 -16.08 11.61
C GLU A 597 16.87 -15.26 12.72
N GLN A 598 15.53 -15.24 12.74
CA GLN A 598 14.78 -14.52 13.77
C GLN A 598 14.98 -15.12 15.17
N LEU A 599 15.09 -16.45 15.29
CA LEU A 599 15.40 -17.11 16.56
C LEU A 599 16.82 -16.77 17.05
N GLN A 600 17.80 -16.68 16.16
CA GLN A 600 19.15 -16.21 16.51
C GLN A 600 19.15 -14.74 16.97
N ILE A 601 18.33 -13.89 16.36
CA ILE A 601 18.17 -12.49 16.79
C ILE A 601 17.57 -12.43 18.19
N ILE A 602 16.53 -13.24 18.47
CA ILE A 602 15.92 -13.34 19.81
C ILE A 602 16.96 -13.81 20.84
N ALA A 603 17.69 -14.90 20.56
CA ALA A 603 18.70 -15.44 21.47
C ALA A 603 19.80 -14.39 21.81
N LYS A 604 20.31 -13.68 20.78
CA LYS A 604 21.28 -12.59 20.96
C LYS A 604 20.67 -11.43 21.77
N ALA A 605 19.43 -11.07 21.51
CA ALA A 605 18.74 -10.00 22.24
C ALA A 605 18.56 -10.37 23.73
N MET A 606 18.19 -11.61 24.03
CA MET A 606 18.05 -12.08 25.42
C MET A 606 19.39 -12.05 26.16
N ALA A 607 20.48 -12.54 25.55
CA ALA A 607 21.82 -12.47 26.15
C ALA A 607 22.28 -11.02 26.41
N MET A 608 21.93 -10.08 25.50
CA MET A 608 22.23 -8.67 25.67
C MET A 608 21.39 -8.02 26.78
N LEU A 609 20.12 -8.42 26.93
CA LEU A 609 19.26 -7.95 28.01
C LEU A 609 19.83 -8.36 29.36
N ASP A 610 20.17 -9.64 29.55
CA ASP A 610 20.77 -10.13 30.82
C ASP A 610 22.02 -9.34 31.22
N SER A 611 22.85 -8.98 30.23
CA SER A 611 24.12 -8.26 30.49
C SER A 611 23.94 -6.79 30.91
N LYS A 612 22.82 -6.14 30.53
CA LYS A 612 22.60 -4.70 30.70
C LYS A 612 21.47 -4.36 31.67
N HIS A 613 20.50 -5.26 31.82
CA HIS A 613 19.26 -5.05 32.55
C HIS A 613 18.82 -6.36 33.20
N ASP A 614 18.62 -6.39 34.52
CA ASP A 614 18.10 -7.58 35.25
C ASP A 614 16.58 -7.77 35.02
N SER A 615 16.18 -7.77 33.75
CA SER A 615 14.79 -7.72 33.30
C SER A 615 14.34 -9.08 32.78
N LYS A 616 13.41 -9.73 33.49
CA LYS A 616 12.87 -11.05 33.14
C LYS A 616 11.88 -10.96 31.96
N ILE A 617 12.38 -11.15 30.75
CA ILE A 617 11.57 -11.31 29.53
C ILE A 617 11.49 -12.79 29.17
N LEU A 618 10.29 -13.26 28.85
CA LEU A 618 10.03 -14.64 28.43
C LEU A 618 9.88 -14.70 26.90
N PRO A 619 10.84 -15.28 26.17
CA PRO A 619 10.67 -15.54 24.75
C PRO A 619 9.75 -16.75 24.52
N VAL A 620 8.72 -16.56 23.71
CA VAL A 620 7.72 -17.60 23.37
C VAL A 620 7.69 -17.79 21.86
N PHE A 621 7.89 -19.04 21.44
CA PHE A 621 7.78 -19.48 20.05
C PHE A 621 6.47 -20.24 19.86
N VAL A 622 5.64 -19.81 18.91
CA VAL A 622 4.39 -20.49 18.58
C VAL A 622 4.53 -21.12 17.20
N THR A 623 4.36 -22.44 17.09
CA THR A 623 4.35 -23.08 15.78
C THR A 623 3.10 -22.69 14.98
N ILE A 624 3.25 -22.48 13.67
CA ILE A 624 2.14 -22.35 12.71
C ILE A 624 1.84 -23.66 11.97
N ASP A 625 2.70 -24.68 12.12
CA ASP A 625 2.58 -25.98 11.48
C ASP A 625 2.63 -27.13 12.50
N PRO A 626 1.58 -27.28 13.33
CA PRO A 626 1.54 -28.33 14.35
C PRO A 626 1.45 -29.75 13.77
N GLN A 627 1.24 -29.93 12.46
CA GLN A 627 1.26 -31.25 11.83
C GLN A 627 2.68 -31.82 11.76
N ARG A 628 3.66 -30.95 11.53
CA ARG A 628 5.09 -31.30 11.47
C ARG A 628 5.85 -30.96 12.75
N ASP A 629 5.34 -30.03 13.54
CA ASP A 629 5.98 -29.52 14.75
C ASP A 629 5.35 -30.14 16.02
N THR A 630 5.70 -31.39 16.31
CA THR A 630 5.34 -32.02 17.59
C THR A 630 6.08 -31.37 18.76
N SER A 631 5.54 -31.50 19.97
CA SER A 631 6.16 -30.97 21.20
C SER A 631 7.64 -31.39 21.36
N SER A 632 7.97 -32.63 21.00
CA SER A 632 9.35 -33.17 21.01
C SER A 632 10.26 -32.55 19.96
N GLN A 633 9.75 -32.32 18.75
CA GLN A 633 10.53 -31.68 17.67
C GLN A 633 10.80 -30.22 17.99
N LEU A 634 9.79 -29.48 18.44
CA LEU A 634 9.95 -28.10 18.88
C LEU A 634 10.97 -27.97 20.01
N ARG A 635 10.91 -28.89 20.99
CA ARG A 635 11.88 -28.88 22.10
C ARG A 635 13.31 -29.05 21.60
N THR A 636 13.54 -29.98 20.68
CA THR A 636 14.88 -30.23 20.12
C THR A 636 15.36 -29.02 19.32
N TYR A 637 14.51 -28.51 18.44
CA TYR A 637 14.81 -27.35 17.59
C TYR A 637 15.14 -26.10 18.41
N LEU A 638 14.29 -25.73 19.36
CA LEU A 638 14.48 -24.51 20.16
C LEU A 638 15.71 -24.58 21.08
N LYS A 639 16.08 -25.78 21.53
CA LYS A 639 17.27 -26.02 22.37
C LYS A 639 18.58 -25.69 21.65
N GLU A 640 18.62 -25.74 20.32
CA GLU A 640 19.79 -25.34 19.53
C GLU A 640 20.05 -23.83 19.56
N PHE A 641 19.01 -23.02 19.79
CA PHE A 641 19.11 -21.56 19.82
C PHE A 641 19.29 -21.04 21.25
N ASP A 642 18.29 -21.25 22.10
CA ASP A 642 18.31 -20.81 23.50
C ASP A 642 17.29 -21.61 24.32
N SER A 643 17.77 -22.25 25.40
CA SER A 643 16.96 -23.09 26.29
C SER A 643 15.83 -22.35 27.02
N ARG A 644 15.81 -21.02 27.02
CA ARG A 644 14.77 -20.20 27.66
C ARG A 644 13.54 -20.00 26.80
N ILE A 645 13.62 -20.32 25.51
CA ILE A 645 12.50 -20.15 24.57
C ILE A 645 11.45 -21.21 24.84
N VAL A 646 10.25 -20.77 25.24
CA VAL A 646 9.11 -21.66 25.44
C VAL A 646 8.43 -21.91 24.10
N GLY A 647 8.43 -23.16 23.65
CA GLY A 647 7.70 -23.58 22.45
C GLY A 647 6.25 -23.93 22.76
N LEU A 648 5.31 -23.43 21.96
CA LEU A 648 3.89 -23.76 22.00
C LEU A 648 3.45 -24.41 20.70
N THR A 649 2.70 -25.50 20.81
CA THR A 649 2.03 -26.24 19.73
C THR A 649 0.62 -26.62 20.17
N GLY A 650 -0.11 -27.39 19.37
CA GLY A 650 -1.44 -27.87 19.73
C GLY A 650 -2.27 -28.29 18.53
N PRO A 651 -3.57 -28.54 18.72
CA PRO A 651 -4.47 -28.83 17.60
C PRO A 651 -4.42 -27.72 16.54
N VAL A 652 -4.47 -28.10 15.26
CA VAL A 652 -4.43 -27.16 14.12
C VAL A 652 -5.46 -26.03 14.27
N SER A 653 -6.64 -26.34 14.81
CA SER A 653 -7.71 -25.36 15.09
C SER A 653 -7.29 -24.31 16.14
N ALA A 654 -6.66 -24.74 17.22
CA ALA A 654 -6.22 -23.86 18.30
C ALA A 654 -5.07 -22.95 17.88
N VAL A 655 -4.08 -23.50 17.17
CA VAL A 655 -2.98 -22.71 16.57
C VAL A 655 -3.52 -21.68 15.59
N ARG A 656 -4.46 -22.09 14.72
CA ARG A 656 -5.09 -21.19 13.75
C ARG A 656 -5.92 -20.09 14.41
N GLN A 657 -6.63 -20.40 15.49
CA GLN A 657 -7.36 -19.41 16.28
C GLN A 657 -6.40 -18.37 16.86
N MET A 658 -5.32 -18.81 17.51
CA MET A 658 -4.31 -17.89 18.04
C MET A 658 -3.68 -17.03 16.94
N ALA A 659 -3.31 -17.62 15.81
CA ALA A 659 -2.78 -16.88 14.67
C ALA A 659 -3.75 -15.78 14.19
N GLN A 660 -5.07 -16.04 14.18
CA GLN A 660 -6.08 -15.04 13.81
C GLN A 660 -6.18 -13.88 14.81
N GLU A 661 -6.16 -14.19 16.12
CA GLU A 661 -6.22 -13.17 17.20
C GLU A 661 -5.01 -12.24 17.18
N TYR A 662 -3.84 -12.79 16.84
CA TYR A 662 -2.59 -12.04 16.69
C TYR A 662 -2.37 -11.50 15.27
N ARG A 663 -3.32 -11.70 14.35
CA ARG A 663 -3.31 -11.23 12.95
C ARG A 663 -2.13 -11.77 12.12
N ILE A 664 -1.65 -12.97 12.44
CA ILE A 664 -0.65 -13.70 11.66
C ILE A 664 -1.30 -14.31 10.42
N HIS A 665 -0.80 -13.93 9.25
CA HIS A 665 -1.13 -14.62 8.02
C HIS A 665 -0.16 -15.78 7.81
N PHE A 666 -0.70 -16.98 7.59
CA PHE A 666 0.07 -18.12 7.12
C PHE A 666 -0.68 -18.86 6.01
N LYS A 667 0.05 -19.38 5.02
CA LYS A 667 -0.48 -20.14 3.88
C LYS A 667 0.48 -21.28 3.55
N LYS A 668 -0.06 -22.49 3.48
CA LYS A 668 0.66 -23.66 2.96
C LYS A 668 0.80 -23.53 1.44
N VAL A 669 2.03 -23.58 0.95
CA VAL A 669 2.36 -23.61 -0.48
C VAL A 669 2.51 -25.08 -0.84
N GLU A 670 1.58 -25.59 -1.64
CA GLU A 670 1.61 -26.97 -2.13
C GLU A 670 2.63 -27.08 -3.28
N GLU A 671 3.68 -27.87 -3.08
CA GLU A 671 4.59 -28.34 -4.14
C GLU A 671 4.33 -29.83 -4.38
N GLU A 672 4.71 -30.36 -5.55
CA GLU A 672 4.54 -31.79 -5.87
C GLU A 672 5.41 -32.67 -4.95
N GLY A 673 4.81 -33.18 -3.86
CA GLY A 673 5.45 -34.09 -2.90
C GLY A 673 4.92 -33.92 -1.47
N ASP A 674 5.43 -34.72 -0.53
CA ASP A 674 5.13 -34.57 0.90
C ASP A 674 5.83 -33.36 1.53
N ASP A 675 6.75 -32.70 0.80
CA ASP A 675 7.52 -31.53 1.20
C ASP A 675 6.85 -30.21 0.78
N TYR A 676 6.21 -29.55 1.74
CA TYR A 676 5.58 -28.24 1.55
C TYR A 676 6.27 -27.15 2.39
N LEU A 677 6.19 -25.92 1.89
CA LEU A 677 6.61 -24.73 2.63
C LEU A 677 5.39 -23.97 3.14
N VAL A 678 5.55 -23.31 4.29
CA VAL A 678 4.51 -22.43 4.84
C VAL A 678 4.98 -20.99 4.72
N GLU A 679 4.29 -20.20 3.89
CA GLU A 679 4.48 -18.76 3.82
C GLU A 679 3.84 -18.12 5.05
N THR A 680 4.61 -17.33 5.83
CA THR A 680 4.12 -16.75 7.08
C THR A 680 4.57 -15.31 7.30
N SER A 681 3.79 -14.57 8.08
CA SER A 681 4.16 -13.23 8.54
C SER A 681 5.17 -13.32 9.68
N HIS A 682 6.41 -12.90 9.43
CA HIS A 682 7.51 -12.95 10.40
C HIS A 682 7.52 -11.70 11.30
N SER A 683 6.53 -11.57 12.18
CA SER A 683 6.44 -10.48 13.17
C SER A 683 6.58 -10.99 14.60
N MET A 684 7.27 -10.24 15.45
CA MET A 684 7.38 -10.48 16.89
C MET A 684 6.48 -9.51 17.65
N TYR A 685 5.87 -9.96 18.74
CA TYR A 685 4.95 -9.17 19.56
C TYR A 685 5.49 -9.06 20.98
N LEU A 686 5.59 -7.84 21.50
CA LEU A 686 5.91 -7.60 22.90
C LEU A 686 4.63 -7.42 23.71
N LEU A 687 4.38 -8.33 24.63
CA LEU A 687 3.28 -8.27 25.58
C LEU A 687 3.79 -7.76 26.93
N ASN A 688 3.01 -6.87 27.55
CA ASN A 688 3.26 -6.43 28.92
C ASN A 688 2.77 -7.47 29.94
N PRO A 689 3.11 -7.30 31.24
CA PRO A 689 2.65 -8.19 32.32
C PRO A 689 1.13 -8.30 32.47
N ARG A 690 0.34 -7.45 31.81
CA ARG A 690 -1.13 -7.52 31.78
C ARG A 690 -1.66 -8.27 30.55
N GLY A 691 -0.79 -8.94 29.78
CA GLY A 691 -1.14 -9.69 28.57
C GLY A 691 -1.51 -8.83 27.36
N LYS A 692 -1.25 -7.52 27.38
CA LYS A 692 -1.56 -6.62 26.25
C LYS A 692 -0.35 -6.43 25.35
N VAL A 693 -0.56 -6.50 24.04
CA VAL A 693 0.45 -6.16 23.03
C VAL A 693 0.77 -4.66 23.11
N VAL A 694 2.02 -4.34 23.42
CA VAL A 694 2.54 -2.96 23.50
C VAL A 694 3.19 -2.55 22.19
N LYS A 695 3.89 -3.50 21.54
CA LYS A 695 4.65 -3.23 20.31
C LYS A 695 4.76 -4.47 19.44
N CYS A 696 4.76 -4.27 18.13
CA CYS A 696 5.10 -5.30 17.15
C CYS A 696 6.44 -4.93 16.48
N PHE A 697 7.29 -5.93 16.26
CA PHE A 697 8.58 -5.82 15.59
C PHE A 697 8.55 -6.65 14.30
N GLY A 698 9.06 -6.11 13.20
CA GLY A 698 9.22 -6.85 11.94
C GLY A 698 10.61 -7.47 11.80
N VAL A 699 10.83 -8.13 10.66
CA VAL A 699 12.10 -8.80 10.28
C VAL A 699 13.28 -7.83 10.21
N GLU A 700 13.03 -6.54 10.05
CA GLU A 700 14.05 -5.51 9.87
C GLU A 700 14.87 -5.18 11.13
N TYR A 701 14.44 -5.63 12.32
CA TYR A 701 15.10 -5.28 13.57
C TYR A 701 16.35 -6.12 13.81
N SER A 702 17.50 -5.46 14.00
CA SER A 702 18.69 -6.13 14.52
C SER A 702 18.56 -6.43 16.02
N ALA A 703 19.35 -7.37 16.55
CA ALA A 703 19.32 -7.72 17.97
C ALA A 703 19.55 -6.51 18.90
N LYS A 704 20.38 -5.53 18.50
CA LYS A 704 20.63 -4.31 19.29
C LYS A 704 19.40 -3.39 19.32
N GLU A 705 18.81 -3.14 18.17
CA GLU A 705 17.63 -2.28 18.03
C GLU A 705 16.41 -2.88 18.73
N LEU A 706 16.27 -4.22 18.67
CA LEU A 706 15.23 -4.94 19.38
C LEU A 706 15.34 -4.72 20.89
N VAL A 707 16.55 -4.85 21.46
CA VAL A 707 16.80 -4.60 22.89
C VAL A 707 16.49 -3.17 23.28
N GLU A 708 16.98 -2.19 22.51
CA GLU A 708 16.72 -0.76 22.79
C GLU A 708 15.23 -0.44 22.75
N ALA A 709 14.51 -0.97 21.77
CA ALA A 709 13.07 -0.77 21.64
C ALA A 709 12.29 -1.43 22.77
N ILE A 710 12.65 -2.65 23.18
CA ILE A 710 12.03 -3.35 24.32
C ILE A 710 12.26 -2.53 25.60
N VAL A 711 13.50 -2.13 25.89
CA VAL A 711 13.84 -1.35 27.09
C VAL A 711 13.08 -0.03 27.12
N LYS A 712 12.93 0.64 25.98
CA LYS A 712 12.13 1.87 25.86
C LYS A 712 10.67 1.65 26.25
N GLN A 713 10.05 0.56 25.78
CA GLN A 713 8.66 0.24 26.12
C GLN A 713 8.48 -0.18 27.58
N MET A 714 9.46 -0.89 28.14
CA MET A 714 9.46 -1.24 29.56
C MET A 714 9.49 0.02 30.43
N LYS A 715 10.35 0.99 30.11
CA LYS A 715 10.43 2.26 30.84
C LYS A 715 9.16 3.11 30.71
N SER A 716 8.54 3.16 29.52
CA SER A 716 7.33 3.98 29.30
C SER A 716 6.08 3.40 29.96
N THR A 717 6.08 2.12 30.34
CA THR A 717 4.94 1.44 30.98
C THR A 717 5.04 1.48 32.51
N LEU A 718 6.20 1.87 33.07
CA LEU A 718 6.43 2.07 34.50
C LEU A 718 6.04 3.48 34.99
N ILE A 719 5.77 4.40 34.05
CA ILE A 719 5.18 5.72 34.27
C ILE A 719 3.69 5.62 33.94
#